data_AF-A0A094KFZ0-F1
#
_entry.id   AF-A0A094KFZ0-F1
#
_cell.length_a   1.000
_cell.length_b   1.000
_cell.length_c   1.000
_cell.angle_alpha   90.00
_cell.angle_beta   90.00
_cell.angle_gamma   90.00
#
_symmetry.space_group_name_H-M   'P 1'
#
loop_
_entity.id
_entity.type
_entity.pdbx_description
1 polymer ?
#
loop_
_entity_poly.entity_id
_entity_poly.type
_entity_poly.pdbx_seq_one_letter_code
_entity_poly.pdbx_strand_id
1 'polypeptide(L)'
;MTSTPPTSVSNHDNAASTPSPTATKLLTLKTPFVQRPDCASIWDLTSVPLRVSGVSTSVTILVSDAADERFASCQPSGWDSIVPASCFSFSPAVCPSGWTYYAMASTVSVADNGRDESTFSTAYCCASGHSLGTGLSDFPIATMTPPCYRRVDAGEVSIMGTLSHGAGSTRLFTEGIQAHQAWHISWGASDTSTLTPSLPELTSKKLIPTWVPGETIEKGMYDRDHGDDEAVPGLNKLSRDLAIALPLIFVTLSKKCSVADSQAKQVDINHNSHPFYNYTSGRWLYNEHLRLAERQLHFNINALCQVVAKSVQQSSDNITLFTKIAEGGSYRVFEASFRDGSRAIARLPYPCTIPRGYGVASEVATMEFLRSRGVPIPRVFCWDSSASNEVGSEYIVMEYVPWRDLSETWQTMTFKERMAIVEKIVHVERILFGVQFPASGSLYFKDFLGADETSVDIPDGAGVTSRAKFCVGPSSEYLWWSQTDIRLPLIMSLSTIELLTAIGERETKWLQKFGEKRYPREPLYREFYDHQLVDPQVQIKHLADYLKVAPHLVPDGEELNAPTIRHPDLSPSNIFISETGKITGIIDWQHTSVLPSFLQAKIPKHFQNYGDDDSENFRRPKLAEGVDSISESDREVEMELYRRRQVHYFYLGYTSNRNKPHFDAMGKYNLVLRNQLYETAARPWEGDNTSLQAQLIRTLEHWPEIRVAGEAPPVQYSEAELQECLERDAKQRDADEQMHQVREAIGVDVEGWVPNNEFESAKARAGVMKSEMAQAAESEEERREFEELWPFQDHEETD
;
A
#
# COMPACT_ATOMS: atom_id res chain seq x y z
N MET A 1 31.25 -56.45 -27.33
CA MET A 1 30.25 -57.47 -26.96
C MET A 1 28.90 -56.98 -27.47
N THR A 2 28.31 -57.73 -28.41
CA THR A 2 26.87 -57.98 -28.68
C THR A 2 25.84 -57.16 -27.90
N SER A 3 24.66 -56.79 -28.39
CA SER A 3 23.95 -56.85 -29.68
C SER A 3 22.55 -56.25 -29.40
N THR A 4 21.89 -55.76 -30.44
CA THR A 4 20.55 -55.16 -30.55
C THR A 4 19.35 -56.04 -30.08
N PRO A 5 18.12 -55.47 -29.96
CA PRO A 5 16.93 -55.89 -29.15
C PRO A 5 16.02 -56.88 -29.91
N PRO A 6 14.75 -57.25 -29.55
CA PRO A 6 13.54 -56.38 -29.71
C PRO A 6 12.21 -56.80 -28.96
N THR A 7 11.08 -56.14 -29.33
CA THR A 7 9.66 -56.61 -29.40
C THR A 7 8.87 -56.88 -28.10
N SER A 8 7.55 -56.73 -27.97
CA SER A 8 6.44 -56.09 -28.71
C SER A 8 5.13 -56.42 -27.95
N VAL A 9 4.22 -55.43 -27.84
CA VAL A 9 2.75 -55.49 -27.93
C VAL A 9 1.99 -56.73 -27.39
N SER A 10 1.07 -56.49 -26.45
CA SER A 10 -0.29 -57.07 -26.49
C SER A 10 -1.31 -56.19 -25.77
N ASN A 11 -2.26 -55.64 -26.54
CA ASN A 11 -3.55 -55.16 -26.05
C ASN A 11 -4.41 -56.36 -25.63
N HIS A 12 -5.12 -56.26 -24.51
CA HIS A 12 -6.56 -56.55 -24.47
C HIS A 12 -7.22 -56.01 -23.20
N ASP A 13 -8.42 -55.51 -23.42
CA ASP A 13 -9.34 -54.83 -22.53
C ASP A 13 -9.61 -55.55 -21.20
N ASN A 14 -9.74 -54.77 -20.12
CA ASN A 14 -10.72 -55.07 -19.09
C ASN A 14 -11.13 -53.79 -18.35
N ALA A 15 -12.39 -53.44 -18.55
CA ALA A 15 -13.34 -52.85 -17.62
C ALA A 15 -12.85 -51.72 -16.69
N ALA A 16 -13.50 -50.57 -16.89
CA ALA A 16 -13.66 -49.51 -15.90
C ALA A 16 -13.86 -50.05 -14.48
N SER A 17 -12.95 -49.67 -13.58
CA SER A 17 -13.29 -49.42 -12.18
C SER A 17 -12.87 -47.99 -11.86
N THR A 18 -13.84 -47.10 -11.99
CA THR A 18 -13.88 -45.82 -11.29
C THR A 18 -13.44 -46.05 -9.84
N PRO A 19 -12.45 -45.34 -9.27
CA PRO A 19 -12.43 -45.18 -7.83
C PRO A 19 -13.64 -44.31 -7.50
N SER A 20 -14.70 -44.94 -7.00
CA SER A 20 -15.80 -44.26 -6.34
C SER A 20 -15.26 -43.26 -5.31
N PRO A 21 -15.99 -42.16 -5.05
CA PRO A 21 -15.59 -41.21 -4.03
C PRO A 21 -15.62 -41.93 -2.69
N THR A 22 -14.46 -42.18 -2.09
CA THR A 22 -14.41 -42.61 -0.70
C THR A 22 -14.87 -41.41 0.11
N ALA A 23 -16.17 -41.32 0.38
CA ALA A 23 -16.68 -40.45 1.41
C ALA A 23 -15.92 -40.80 2.69
N THR A 24 -15.11 -39.87 3.18
CA THR A 24 -14.34 -40.01 4.42
C THR A 24 -15.33 -40.12 5.57
N LYS A 25 -15.73 -41.35 5.92
CA LYS A 25 -16.68 -41.59 7.00
C LYS A 25 -16.03 -41.15 8.32
N LEU A 26 -16.46 -40.01 8.85
CA LEU A 26 -16.00 -39.51 10.14
C LEU A 26 -16.41 -40.45 11.27
N LEU A 27 -15.60 -40.52 12.33
CA LEU A 27 -15.94 -41.30 13.52
C LEU A 27 -17.08 -40.63 14.28
N THR A 28 -18.00 -41.45 14.78
CA THR A 28 -19.18 -41.00 15.52
C THR A 28 -18.91 -41.08 17.03
N LEU A 29 -19.20 -40.00 17.77
CA LEU A 29 -18.99 -39.91 19.21
C LEU A 29 -20.24 -39.35 19.89
N LYS A 30 -21.27 -40.18 20.09
CA LYS A 30 -22.56 -39.71 20.63
C LYS A 30 -22.55 -39.43 22.14
N THR A 31 -21.53 -39.93 22.84
CA THR A 31 -21.29 -39.71 24.28
C THR A 31 -19.87 -39.22 24.49
N PRO A 32 -19.57 -38.44 25.55
CA PRO A 32 -18.27 -37.80 25.69
C PRO A 32 -17.19 -38.86 25.88
N PHE A 33 -16.15 -38.80 25.06
CA PHE A 33 -14.98 -39.65 25.23
C PHE A 33 -14.27 -39.28 26.54
N VAL A 34 -13.93 -40.26 27.37
CA VAL A 34 -13.16 -40.05 28.60
C VAL A 34 -11.73 -40.48 28.32
N GLN A 35 -10.84 -39.50 28.21
CA GLN A 35 -9.42 -39.78 28.04
C GLN A 35 -8.87 -40.44 29.32
N ARG A 36 -8.10 -41.53 29.16
CA ARG A 36 -7.52 -42.21 30.32
C ARG A 36 -6.43 -41.33 30.95
N PRO A 37 -6.27 -41.29 32.29
CA PRO A 37 -5.31 -40.40 32.95
C PRO A 37 -3.85 -40.60 32.54
N ASP A 38 -3.46 -41.83 32.18
CA ASP A 38 -2.13 -42.18 31.66
C ASP A 38 -1.83 -41.51 30.31
N CYS A 39 -2.86 -41.20 29.53
CA CYS A 39 -2.75 -40.54 28.23
C CYS A 39 -2.47 -39.03 28.32
N ALA A 40 -2.71 -38.40 29.47
CA ALA A 40 -2.45 -36.97 29.68
C ALA A 40 -0.95 -36.61 29.74
N SER A 41 -0.06 -37.61 29.62
CA SER A 41 1.40 -37.47 29.71
C SER A 41 2.15 -37.65 28.38
N ILE A 42 1.43 -37.81 27.26
CA ILE A 42 2.02 -38.05 25.93
C ILE A 42 2.28 -36.70 25.24
N TRP A 43 3.47 -36.14 25.49
CA TRP A 43 3.89 -34.85 24.96
C TRP A 43 5.32 -34.91 24.38
N ASP A 44 5.53 -34.19 23.27
CA ASP A 44 6.81 -34.00 22.61
C ASP A 44 7.29 -32.55 22.81
N LEU A 45 8.58 -32.38 23.07
CA LEU A 45 9.24 -31.09 23.16
C LEU A 45 9.78 -30.71 21.79
N THR A 46 9.21 -29.67 21.20
CA THR A 46 9.66 -29.15 19.90
C THR A 46 10.16 -27.71 20.04
N SER A 47 11.14 -27.35 19.20
CA SER A 47 11.68 -25.99 19.16
C SER A 47 11.21 -25.30 17.90
N VAL A 48 10.58 -24.16 18.10
CA VAL A 48 9.90 -23.38 17.08
C VAL A 48 10.67 -22.09 16.83
N PRO A 49 11.00 -21.76 15.57
CA PRO A 49 11.59 -20.46 15.26
C PRO A 49 10.52 -19.37 15.35
N LEU A 50 10.69 -18.43 16.29
CA LEU A 50 9.91 -17.21 16.39
C LEU A 50 10.77 -16.03 15.91
N ARG A 51 10.21 -15.16 15.07
CA ARG A 51 10.86 -13.91 14.70
C ARG A 51 10.42 -12.83 15.68
N VAL A 52 11.37 -12.32 16.45
CA VAL A 52 11.18 -11.14 17.30
C VAL A 52 12.19 -10.10 16.81
N SER A 53 11.72 -8.94 16.36
CA SER A 53 12.56 -7.85 15.89
C SER A 53 13.56 -8.26 14.78
N GLY A 54 13.13 -9.12 13.85
CA GLY A 54 13.96 -9.60 12.74
C GLY A 54 15.02 -10.67 13.12
N VAL A 55 15.22 -10.95 14.41
CA VAL A 55 16.10 -12.01 14.90
C VAL A 55 15.31 -13.31 15.06
N SER A 56 15.79 -14.40 14.45
CA SER A 56 15.19 -15.73 14.61
C SER A 56 15.64 -16.34 15.94
N THR A 57 14.72 -16.44 16.90
CA THR A 57 14.95 -17.09 18.20
C THR A 57 14.15 -18.39 18.26
N SER A 58 14.75 -19.48 18.74
CA SER A 58 14.04 -20.74 18.94
C SER A 58 13.36 -20.77 20.31
N VAL A 59 12.04 -20.85 20.35
CA VAL A 59 11.25 -21.04 21.57
C VAL A 59 10.88 -22.52 21.68
N THR A 60 11.14 -23.14 22.82
CA THR A 60 10.71 -24.53 23.07
C THR A 60 9.26 -24.56 23.53
N ILE A 61 8.43 -25.34 22.85
CA ILE A 61 7.02 -25.55 23.18
C ILE A 61 6.75 -27.05 23.37
N LEU A 62 5.69 -27.35 24.13
CA LEU A 62 5.27 -28.70 24.45
C LEU A 62 4.01 -29.06 23.64
N VAL A 63 4.07 -30.08 22.80
CA VAL A 63 2.94 -30.45 21.92
C VAL A 63 2.50 -31.89 22.04
N SER A 64 1.22 -32.16 21.79
CA SER A 64 0.70 -33.53 21.82
C SER A 64 1.39 -34.39 20.75
N ASP A 65 2.02 -35.49 21.14
CA ASP A 65 2.78 -36.34 20.21
C ASP A 65 1.86 -37.32 19.49
N ALA A 66 1.34 -36.93 18.31
CA ALA A 66 0.50 -37.79 17.50
C ALA A 66 1.26 -38.97 16.87
N ALA A 67 2.59 -38.96 16.89
CA ALA A 67 3.44 -40.01 16.32
C ALA A 67 3.85 -41.08 17.35
N ASP A 68 3.67 -40.83 18.66
CA ASP A 68 3.90 -41.83 19.71
C ASP A 68 2.91 -43.00 19.55
N GLU A 69 3.40 -44.24 19.53
CA GLU A 69 2.57 -45.44 19.36
C GLU A 69 1.48 -45.58 20.44
N ARG A 70 1.71 -45.01 21.64
CA ARG A 70 0.73 -44.97 22.72
C ARG A 70 -0.37 -43.95 22.46
N PHE A 71 -0.12 -42.92 21.65
CA PHE A 71 -1.08 -41.86 21.37
C PHE A 71 -2.34 -42.40 20.70
N ALA A 72 -2.21 -43.25 19.68
CA ALA A 72 -3.36 -43.86 19.01
C ALA A 72 -4.22 -44.68 19.99
N SER A 73 -3.60 -45.38 20.95
CA SER A 73 -4.31 -46.14 21.99
C SER A 73 -5.07 -45.26 22.99
N CYS A 74 -4.78 -43.95 22.99
CA CYS A 74 -5.39 -42.93 23.83
C CYS A 74 -6.52 -42.17 23.12
N GLN A 75 -6.83 -42.52 21.88
CA GLN A 75 -7.90 -41.95 21.08
C GLN A 75 -9.13 -42.87 21.04
N PRO A 76 -10.29 -42.39 20.54
CA PRO A 76 -11.47 -43.23 20.37
C PRO A 76 -11.22 -44.44 19.46
N SER A 77 -11.95 -45.53 19.67
CA SER A 77 -11.82 -46.75 18.87
C SER A 77 -12.01 -46.46 17.37
N GLY A 78 -11.07 -46.92 16.54
CA GLY A 78 -11.06 -46.71 15.10
C GLY A 78 -10.35 -45.44 14.64
N TRP A 79 -9.78 -44.63 15.53
CA TRP A 79 -9.04 -43.40 15.20
C TRP A 79 -7.87 -43.63 14.23
N ASP A 80 -7.13 -44.72 14.44
CA ASP A 80 -6.01 -45.17 13.61
C ASP A 80 -6.43 -45.70 12.23
N SER A 81 -7.72 -46.00 12.05
CA SER A 81 -8.29 -46.49 10.79
C SER A 81 -8.84 -45.40 9.86
N ILE A 82 -8.83 -44.13 10.31
CA ILE A 82 -9.25 -42.96 9.53
C ILE A 82 -8.03 -42.34 8.83
N VAL A 83 -8.25 -41.71 7.67
CA VAL A 83 -7.17 -40.98 6.98
C VAL A 83 -6.64 -39.84 7.86
N PRO A 84 -5.31 -39.60 7.88
CA PRO A 84 -4.68 -38.64 8.80
C PRO A 84 -5.33 -37.24 8.84
N ALA A 85 -5.78 -36.72 7.69
CA ALA A 85 -6.43 -35.41 7.56
C ALA A 85 -7.80 -35.32 8.27
N SER A 86 -8.39 -36.43 8.68
CA SER A 86 -9.72 -36.48 9.31
C SER A 86 -9.71 -37.13 10.70
N CYS A 87 -8.55 -37.52 11.23
CA CYS A 87 -8.42 -38.17 12.53
C CYS A 87 -8.93 -37.31 13.71
N PHE A 88 -8.94 -35.98 13.57
CA PHE A 88 -9.48 -35.06 14.58
C PHE A 88 -10.85 -34.46 14.20
N SER A 89 -11.56 -35.09 13.25
CA SER A 89 -12.90 -34.69 12.83
C SER A 89 -13.94 -35.78 13.12
N PHE A 90 -15.04 -35.45 13.78
CA PHE A 90 -16.04 -36.42 14.25
C PHE A 90 -17.47 -35.99 13.89
N SER A 91 -18.32 -36.94 13.48
CA SER A 91 -19.72 -36.69 13.11
C SER A 91 -20.61 -37.93 13.16
N PRO A 92 -21.84 -37.87 13.70
CA PRO A 92 -22.27 -36.87 14.68
C PRO A 92 -21.47 -37.05 15.99
N ALA A 93 -21.12 -35.96 16.66
CA ALA A 93 -20.22 -36.04 17.81
C ALA A 93 -20.45 -34.98 18.90
N VAL A 94 -20.02 -35.30 20.12
CA VAL A 94 -19.83 -34.39 21.27
C VAL A 94 -18.34 -34.33 21.66
N CYS A 95 -17.90 -33.23 22.28
CA CYS A 95 -16.54 -33.10 22.78
C CYS A 95 -16.23 -34.12 23.89
N PRO A 96 -14.94 -34.45 24.13
CA PRO A 96 -14.53 -35.26 25.26
C PRO A 96 -15.01 -34.71 26.61
N SER A 97 -15.07 -35.60 27.60
CA SER A 97 -15.54 -35.25 28.95
C SER A 97 -14.65 -34.17 29.57
N GLY A 98 -15.26 -33.07 30.05
CA GLY A 98 -14.56 -31.95 30.68
C GLY A 98 -13.87 -30.98 29.72
N TRP A 99 -14.07 -31.11 28.41
CA TRP A 99 -13.52 -30.20 27.41
C TRP A 99 -14.46 -29.04 27.13
N THR A 100 -13.88 -27.90 26.74
CA THR A 100 -14.62 -26.68 26.38
C THR A 100 -14.91 -26.68 24.88
N TYR A 101 -16.14 -26.38 24.52
CA TYR A 101 -16.58 -26.17 23.14
C TYR A 101 -16.24 -24.75 22.75
N TYR A 102 -15.66 -24.54 21.59
CA TYR A 102 -15.29 -23.26 21.03
C TYR A 102 -15.96 -23.06 19.66
N ALA A 103 -16.31 -21.81 19.36
CA ALA A 103 -16.86 -21.39 18.08
C ALA A 103 -18.02 -22.27 17.57
N MET A 104 -19.00 -22.55 18.44
CA MET A 104 -20.14 -23.36 18.03
C MET A 104 -21.01 -22.57 17.04
N ALA A 105 -21.25 -23.12 15.84
CA ALA A 105 -21.99 -22.42 14.79
C ALA A 105 -22.90 -23.35 14.00
N SER A 106 -23.99 -22.80 13.46
CA SER A 106 -24.82 -23.47 12.46
C SER A 106 -24.25 -23.22 11.06
N THR A 107 -23.97 -24.28 10.33
CA THR A 107 -23.36 -24.28 8.99
C THR A 107 -24.35 -24.84 7.98
N VAL A 108 -24.48 -24.20 6.81
CA VAL A 108 -25.34 -24.66 5.72
C VAL A 108 -24.45 -25.26 4.64
N SER A 109 -24.55 -26.57 4.39
CA SER A 109 -24.02 -27.15 3.15
C SER A 109 -25.10 -27.21 2.09
N VAL A 110 -24.76 -26.73 0.89
CA VAL A 110 -25.55 -26.96 -0.32
C VAL A 110 -25.09 -28.27 -0.93
N ALA A 111 -25.96 -29.27 -1.02
CA ALA A 111 -25.62 -30.51 -1.73
C ALA A 111 -25.54 -30.25 -3.25
N ASP A 112 -24.65 -30.98 -3.95
CA ASP A 112 -24.32 -30.85 -5.39
C ASP A 112 -25.50 -30.91 -6.38
N ASN A 113 -26.71 -31.22 -5.92
CA ASN A 113 -27.92 -31.25 -6.75
C ASN A 113 -28.87 -30.05 -6.52
N GLY A 114 -28.46 -29.03 -5.75
CA GLY A 114 -29.10 -27.72 -5.66
C GLY A 114 -30.54 -27.70 -5.14
N ARG A 115 -31.00 -28.75 -4.43
CA ARG A 115 -32.39 -28.84 -3.95
C ARG A 115 -32.59 -29.27 -2.50
N ASP A 116 -31.57 -29.71 -1.78
CA ASP A 116 -31.66 -29.99 -0.35
C ASP A 116 -30.57 -29.20 0.40
N GLU A 117 -31.00 -28.19 1.17
CA GLU A 117 -30.17 -27.51 2.17
C GLU A 117 -30.13 -28.39 3.43
N SER A 118 -28.97 -28.93 3.78
CA SER A 118 -28.79 -29.62 5.05
C SER A 118 -28.04 -28.71 6.02
N THR A 119 -28.73 -28.24 7.04
CA THR A 119 -28.12 -27.45 8.13
C THR A 119 -27.47 -28.40 9.14
N PHE A 120 -26.17 -28.27 9.36
CA PHE A 120 -25.45 -28.98 10.40
C PHE A 120 -24.69 -28.01 11.30
N SER A 121 -24.63 -28.32 12.58
CA SER A 121 -23.90 -27.53 13.56
C SER A 121 -22.47 -28.04 13.69
N THR A 122 -21.53 -27.14 14.01
CA THR A 122 -20.11 -27.45 14.24
C THR A 122 -19.61 -26.84 15.54
N ALA A 123 -18.51 -27.37 16.07
CA ALA A 123 -17.74 -26.79 17.16
C ALA A 123 -16.29 -27.31 17.16
N TYR A 124 -15.38 -26.55 17.76
CA TYR A 124 -14.04 -27.03 18.10
C TYR A 124 -13.98 -27.42 19.59
N CYS A 125 -13.24 -28.47 19.93
CA CYS A 125 -13.07 -28.92 21.31
C CYS A 125 -11.62 -28.72 21.75
N CYS A 126 -11.41 -28.03 22.87
CA CYS A 126 -10.13 -27.93 23.55
C CYS A 126 -10.19 -28.50 24.97
N ALA A 127 -9.09 -29.09 25.44
CA ALA A 127 -8.99 -29.52 26.83
C ALA A 127 -9.19 -28.33 27.77
N SER A 128 -9.77 -28.58 28.95
CA SER A 128 -10.00 -27.53 29.95
C SER A 128 -8.71 -26.74 30.23
N GLY A 129 -8.83 -25.41 30.32
CA GLY A 129 -7.68 -24.51 30.50
C GLY A 129 -6.86 -24.21 29.24
N HIS A 130 -7.24 -24.74 28.07
CA HIS A 130 -6.66 -24.37 26.77
C HIS A 130 -7.63 -23.48 25.97
N SER A 131 -7.08 -22.52 25.26
CA SER A 131 -7.79 -21.59 24.36
C SER A 131 -7.61 -22.00 22.90
N LEU A 132 -8.63 -21.79 22.08
CA LEU A 132 -8.59 -22.06 20.64
C LEU A 132 -7.84 -20.94 19.91
N GLY A 133 -6.82 -21.28 19.12
CA GLY A 133 -6.06 -20.33 18.31
C GLY A 133 -6.68 -20.10 16.93
N THR A 134 -7.82 -19.42 16.85
CA THR A 134 -8.41 -18.98 15.57
C THR A 134 -7.63 -17.81 14.98
N GLY A 135 -7.18 -17.89 13.73
CA GLY A 135 -6.41 -16.83 13.07
C GLY A 135 -4.88 -16.96 13.17
N LEU A 136 -4.38 -17.99 13.84
CA LEU A 136 -2.96 -18.36 13.82
C LEU A 136 -2.69 -19.27 12.60
N SER A 137 -2.82 -18.75 11.38
CA SER A 137 -2.41 -19.47 10.16
C SER A 137 -0.91 -19.80 10.16
N ASP A 138 -0.14 -19.05 10.95
CA ASP A 138 1.30 -19.20 11.16
C ASP A 138 1.64 -19.87 12.49
N PHE A 139 0.73 -20.66 13.08
CA PHE A 139 1.14 -21.44 14.25
C PHE A 139 2.28 -22.37 13.82
N PRO A 140 3.41 -22.41 14.54
CA PRO A 140 4.67 -22.84 13.91
C PRO A 140 4.83 -24.36 13.76
N ILE A 141 3.72 -25.08 13.88
CA ILE A 141 3.57 -26.52 13.62
C ILE A 141 2.44 -26.66 12.61
N ALA A 142 2.80 -26.75 11.33
CA ALA A 142 1.87 -26.74 10.19
C ALA A 142 0.84 -27.89 10.19
N THR A 143 1.02 -28.91 11.04
CA THR A 143 0.07 -30.02 11.19
C THR A 143 -1.07 -29.71 12.18
N MET A 144 -0.98 -28.60 12.92
CA MET A 144 -1.94 -28.26 13.97
C MET A 144 -2.78 -27.04 13.59
N THR A 145 -3.97 -27.26 13.01
CA THR A 145 -4.83 -26.16 12.54
C THR A 145 -6.32 -26.46 12.77
N PRO A 146 -7.04 -25.66 13.58
CA PRO A 146 -6.51 -24.72 14.57
C PRO A 146 -5.91 -25.46 15.80
N PRO A 147 -4.88 -24.89 16.46
CA PRO A 147 -4.34 -25.44 17.70
C PRO A 147 -5.18 -25.00 18.92
N CYS A 148 -5.22 -25.82 19.95
CA CYS A 148 -5.60 -25.44 21.31
C CYS A 148 -4.32 -25.23 22.11
N TYR A 149 -4.11 -24.05 22.71
CA TYR A 149 -2.89 -23.76 23.46
C TYR A 149 -3.18 -23.16 24.83
N ARG A 150 -2.21 -23.28 25.75
CA ARG A 150 -2.20 -22.57 27.02
C ARG A 150 -0.77 -22.17 27.40
N ARG A 151 -0.66 -21.14 28.22
CA ARG A 151 0.59 -20.77 28.88
C ARG A 151 0.75 -21.61 30.16
N VAL A 152 1.96 -22.07 30.40
CA VAL A 152 2.37 -22.74 31.64
C VAL A 152 3.35 -21.81 32.34
N ASP A 153 2.99 -21.31 33.51
CA ASP A 153 3.85 -20.41 34.28
C ASP A 153 4.79 -21.20 35.21
N ALA A 154 5.94 -20.62 35.52
CA ALA A 154 6.96 -21.26 36.34
C ALA A 154 6.41 -21.68 37.71
N GLY A 155 6.46 -22.98 38.01
CA GLY A 155 6.00 -23.55 39.28
C GLY A 155 4.54 -24.00 39.32
N GLU A 156 3.78 -23.82 38.23
CA GLU A 156 2.37 -24.24 38.12
C GLU A 156 2.24 -25.77 38.01
N VAL A 157 2.93 -26.39 37.05
CA VAL A 157 2.97 -27.83 36.81
C VAL A 157 4.33 -28.22 36.23
N SER A 158 4.87 -29.38 36.59
CA SER A 158 6.05 -29.95 35.93
C SER A 158 5.64 -31.11 35.02
N ILE A 159 5.82 -30.95 33.71
CA ILE A 159 5.40 -31.94 32.70
C ILE A 159 6.64 -32.60 32.10
N MET A 160 6.65 -33.93 32.01
CA MET A 160 7.71 -34.65 31.32
C MET A 160 7.41 -34.64 29.82
N GLY A 161 8.28 -34.02 29.03
CA GLY A 161 8.25 -34.09 27.56
C GLY A 161 9.35 -35.02 27.05
N THR A 162 9.07 -35.75 25.98
CA THR A 162 10.10 -36.53 25.28
C THR A 162 10.74 -35.64 24.21
N LEU A 163 12.03 -35.82 23.91
CA LEU A 163 12.68 -35.14 22.78
C LEU A 163 12.60 -36.06 21.55
N SER A 164 12.24 -35.51 20.39
CA SER A 164 12.29 -36.18 19.08
C SER A 164 11.32 -37.35 18.93
N HIS A 165 10.01 -37.10 18.95
CA HIS A 165 8.97 -38.06 18.54
C HIS A 165 9.09 -39.43 19.24
N GLY A 166 9.18 -39.42 20.58
CA GLY A 166 9.18 -40.64 21.40
C GLY A 166 10.49 -41.43 21.51
N ALA A 167 11.59 -41.04 20.84
CA ALA A 167 12.84 -41.82 20.82
C ALA A 167 14.01 -41.23 21.66
N GLY A 168 13.86 -40.04 22.25
CA GLY A 168 14.92 -39.33 22.98
C GLY A 168 14.79 -39.31 24.52
N SER A 169 15.75 -38.65 25.18
CA SER A 169 15.74 -38.45 26.64
C SER A 169 14.56 -37.60 27.08
N THR A 170 13.89 -37.98 28.17
CA THR A 170 12.82 -37.18 28.77
C THR A 170 13.39 -35.95 29.48
N ARG A 171 12.74 -34.80 29.30
CA ARG A 171 13.14 -33.52 29.92
C ARG A 171 11.94 -32.90 30.64
N LEU A 172 12.21 -32.30 31.79
CA LEU A 172 11.20 -31.58 32.57
C LEU A 172 10.90 -30.23 31.89
N PHE A 173 9.65 -30.04 31.49
CA PHE A 173 9.09 -28.77 31.06
C PHE A 173 8.45 -28.08 32.27
N THR A 174 8.90 -26.86 32.56
CA THR A 174 8.55 -26.14 33.80
C THR A 174 7.88 -24.79 33.55
N GLU A 175 8.02 -24.22 32.35
CA GLU A 175 7.40 -22.98 31.90
C GLU A 175 7.39 -22.93 30.35
N GLY A 176 6.40 -22.24 29.75
CA GLY A 176 6.30 -22.02 28.30
C GLY A 176 4.90 -22.27 27.74
N ILE A 177 4.80 -22.62 26.44
CA ILE A 177 3.52 -22.90 25.77
C ILE A 177 3.27 -24.41 25.66
N GLN A 178 2.07 -24.85 26.03
CA GLN A 178 1.57 -26.20 25.78
C GLN A 178 0.45 -26.15 24.74
N ALA A 179 0.50 -27.02 23.71
CA ALA A 179 -0.50 -27.04 22.64
C ALA A 179 -0.91 -28.44 22.17
N HIS A 180 -2.17 -28.62 21.77
CA HIS A 180 -2.69 -29.85 21.14
C HIS A 180 -3.62 -29.50 19.97
N GLN A 181 -3.86 -30.46 19.06
CA GLN A 181 -4.78 -30.23 17.93
C GLN A 181 -6.22 -30.09 18.44
N ALA A 182 -6.95 -29.08 17.97
CA ALA A 182 -8.38 -28.96 18.26
C ALA A 182 -9.16 -30.07 17.58
N TRP A 183 -10.13 -30.66 18.29
CA TRP A 183 -11.05 -31.61 17.65
C TRP A 183 -12.18 -30.83 17.00
N HIS A 184 -12.51 -31.15 15.76
CA HIS A 184 -13.65 -30.57 15.06
C HIS A 184 -14.81 -31.57 15.11
N ILE A 185 -15.94 -31.14 15.66
CA ILE A 185 -17.15 -31.96 15.75
C ILE A 185 -18.28 -31.34 14.93
N SER A 186 -19.15 -32.18 14.40
CA SER A 186 -20.38 -31.73 13.74
C SER A 186 -21.57 -32.60 14.11
N TRP A 187 -22.78 -32.07 14.02
CA TRP A 187 -24.03 -32.82 14.22
C TRP A 187 -25.21 -32.19 13.45
N GLY A 188 -26.11 -33.03 12.94
CA GLY A 188 -27.35 -32.56 12.33
C GLY A 188 -28.46 -32.34 13.37
N ALA A 189 -29.49 -31.57 13.00
CA ALA A 189 -30.66 -31.35 13.86
C ALA A 189 -31.37 -32.67 14.27
N SER A 190 -31.36 -33.69 13.39
CA SER A 190 -31.89 -35.03 13.69
C SER A 190 -31.05 -35.81 14.70
N ASP A 191 -29.75 -35.50 14.81
CA ASP A 191 -28.82 -36.22 15.70
C ASP A 191 -28.93 -35.78 17.15
N THR A 192 -29.39 -34.54 17.41
CA THR A 192 -29.44 -33.91 18.74
C THR A 192 -30.14 -34.76 19.79
N SER A 193 -31.21 -35.48 19.41
CA SER A 193 -31.94 -36.40 20.30
C SER A 193 -31.14 -37.63 20.73
N THR A 194 -30.06 -37.95 20.01
CA THR A 194 -29.20 -39.12 20.24
C THR A 194 -27.83 -38.78 20.83
N LEU A 195 -27.54 -37.48 21.03
CA LEU A 195 -26.29 -37.00 21.64
C LEU A 195 -26.46 -36.83 23.15
N THR A 196 -25.42 -37.13 23.91
CA THR A 196 -25.35 -36.89 25.35
C THR A 196 -24.01 -36.23 25.66
N PRO A 197 -23.97 -35.05 26.33
CA PRO A 197 -25.09 -34.23 26.79
C PRO A 197 -25.92 -33.65 25.63
N SER A 198 -27.15 -33.22 25.91
CA SER A 198 -27.94 -32.47 24.94
C SER A 198 -27.22 -31.16 24.58
N LEU A 199 -26.89 -30.99 23.30
CA LEU A 199 -26.27 -29.77 22.79
C LEU A 199 -27.33 -28.67 22.57
N PRO A 200 -26.96 -27.38 22.71
CA PRO A 200 -27.88 -26.27 22.48
C PRO A 200 -28.34 -26.19 21.02
N GLU A 201 -29.56 -25.70 20.81
CA GLU A 201 -30.11 -25.47 19.47
C GLU A 201 -29.50 -24.20 18.86
N LEU A 202 -28.74 -24.37 17.77
CA LEU A 202 -28.09 -23.27 17.05
C LEU A 202 -28.98 -22.82 15.89
N THR A 203 -29.67 -21.68 16.05
CA THR A 203 -30.41 -21.04 14.95
C THR A 203 -29.45 -20.34 14.00
N SER A 204 -29.83 -20.17 12.72
CA SER A 204 -28.95 -19.94 11.54
C SER A 204 -28.06 -18.68 11.50
N LYS A 205 -27.78 -18.01 12.63
CA LYS A 205 -26.83 -16.88 12.73
C LYS A 205 -26.06 -16.80 14.06
N LYS A 206 -26.15 -17.81 14.94
CA LYS A 206 -25.49 -17.78 16.26
C LYS A 206 -24.09 -18.39 16.18
N LEU A 207 -23.06 -17.61 16.53
CA LEU A 207 -21.73 -18.10 16.87
C LEU A 207 -21.61 -18.02 18.38
N ILE A 208 -21.43 -19.16 19.05
CA ILE A 208 -21.18 -19.20 20.49
C ILE A 208 -19.67 -19.33 20.68
N PRO A 209 -18.98 -18.30 21.23
CA PRO A 209 -17.53 -18.30 21.37
C PRO A 209 -17.02 -19.47 22.20
N THR A 210 -17.66 -19.72 23.35
CA THR A 210 -17.38 -20.85 24.23
C THR A 210 -18.63 -21.43 24.87
N TRP A 211 -18.64 -22.73 25.15
CA TRP A 211 -19.70 -23.39 25.93
C TRP A 211 -19.14 -24.59 26.69
N VAL A 212 -19.66 -24.82 27.90
CA VAL A 212 -19.39 -26.05 28.66
C VAL A 212 -20.68 -26.84 28.94
N PRO A 213 -20.62 -28.18 28.98
CA PRO A 213 -21.79 -29.02 29.27
C PRO A 213 -22.59 -28.59 30.51
N GLY A 214 -23.86 -28.22 30.29
CA GLY A 214 -24.80 -27.81 31.35
C GLY A 214 -25.00 -26.30 31.49
N GLU A 215 -24.20 -25.49 30.80
CA GLU A 215 -24.38 -24.04 30.72
C GLU A 215 -25.64 -23.67 29.91
N THR A 216 -26.46 -22.77 30.45
CA THR A 216 -27.68 -22.30 29.79
C THR A 216 -27.38 -21.01 29.03
N ILE A 217 -27.69 -20.97 27.73
CA ILE A 217 -27.49 -19.79 26.88
C ILE A 217 -28.77 -18.94 26.91
N GLU A 218 -28.68 -17.72 27.43
CA GLU A 218 -29.82 -16.80 27.48
C GLU A 218 -30.27 -16.37 26.07
N LYS A 219 -31.59 -16.18 25.89
CA LYS A 219 -32.17 -15.83 24.61
C LYS A 219 -31.77 -14.39 24.23
N GLY A 220 -31.00 -14.24 23.15
CA GLY A 220 -30.48 -12.95 22.68
C GLY A 220 -29.00 -12.70 22.98
N MET A 221 -28.37 -13.54 23.82
CA MET A 221 -26.98 -13.36 24.27
C MET A 221 -25.94 -13.33 23.13
N TYR A 222 -26.18 -14.08 22.06
CA TYR A 222 -25.27 -14.20 20.90
C TYR A 222 -25.98 -13.88 19.57
N ASP A 223 -27.08 -13.13 19.62
CA ASP A 223 -27.69 -12.58 18.41
C ASP A 223 -26.68 -11.58 17.81
N ARG A 224 -26.29 -11.76 16.55
CA ARG A 224 -25.31 -10.91 15.86
C ARG A 224 -25.81 -9.47 15.73
N ASP A 225 -25.55 -8.65 16.74
CA ASP A 225 -24.85 -7.39 16.58
C ASP A 225 -23.38 -7.66 16.94
N HIS A 226 -22.48 -7.28 16.05
CA HIS A 226 -21.10 -7.79 15.98
C HIS A 226 -20.17 -7.20 17.05
N GLY A 227 -19.24 -8.01 17.57
CA GLY A 227 -17.93 -7.57 18.10
C GLY A 227 -17.62 -7.96 19.54
N ASP A 228 -16.78 -8.99 19.74
CA ASP A 228 -15.67 -9.12 20.74
C ASP A 228 -15.10 -10.56 20.66
N ASP A 229 -13.78 -10.83 20.69
CA ASP A 229 -12.82 -10.92 21.84
C ASP A 229 -11.36 -10.84 21.27
N GLU A 230 -10.22 -10.75 21.99
CA GLU A 230 -9.68 -9.93 23.10
C GLU A 230 -8.12 -10.08 23.05
N ALA A 231 -7.33 -8.99 23.18
CA ALA A 231 -6.04 -8.91 23.93
C ALA A 231 -5.30 -7.54 23.80
N VAL A 232 -5.04 -6.93 24.97
CA VAL A 232 -4.24 -5.73 25.35
C VAL A 232 -4.87 -4.34 25.10
N PRO A 233 -4.95 -3.46 26.14
CA PRO A 233 -5.87 -2.32 26.17
C PRO A 233 -5.22 -1.01 25.69
N GLY A 234 -5.94 -0.25 24.87
CA GLY A 234 -5.55 1.13 24.52
C GLY A 234 -6.17 1.66 23.23
N LEU A 235 -5.94 1.03 22.07
CA LEU A 235 -6.30 1.64 20.77
C LEU A 235 -7.08 0.76 19.78
N ASN A 236 -7.30 -0.53 20.04
CA ASN A 236 -8.08 -1.40 19.14
C ASN A 236 -9.61 -1.23 19.24
N LYS A 237 -10.09 -0.37 20.15
CA LYS A 237 -11.53 -0.10 20.28
C LYS A 237 -12.07 0.72 19.10
N LEU A 238 -11.26 1.63 18.55
CA LEU A 238 -11.69 2.55 17.50
C LEU A 238 -11.68 1.98 16.08
N SER A 239 -10.83 1.01 15.80
CA SER A 239 -10.85 0.34 14.49
C SER A 239 -12.06 -0.60 14.33
N ARG A 240 -12.62 -1.12 15.44
CA ARG A 240 -13.81 -2.00 15.43
C ARG A 240 -15.14 -1.26 15.53
N ASP A 241 -15.24 -0.17 16.30
CA ASP A 241 -16.47 0.64 16.34
C ASP A 241 -16.75 1.32 14.97
N LEU A 242 -15.71 1.71 14.22
CA LEU A 242 -15.87 2.22 12.85
C LEU A 242 -16.27 1.14 11.82
N ALA A 243 -15.78 -0.10 11.97
CA ALA A 243 -16.08 -1.20 11.04
C ALA A 243 -17.54 -1.70 11.16
N ILE A 244 -18.18 -1.50 12.32
CA ILE A 244 -19.59 -1.89 12.56
C ILE A 244 -20.56 -0.72 12.28
N ALA A 245 -20.10 0.53 12.25
CA ALA A 245 -20.89 1.68 11.78
C ALA A 245 -21.00 1.79 10.25
N LEU A 246 -20.07 1.18 9.49
CA LEU A 246 -20.02 1.25 8.03
C LEU A 246 -21.23 0.62 7.29
N PRO A 247 -21.87 -0.48 7.76
CA PRO A 247 -23.09 -0.99 7.12
C PRO A 247 -24.38 -0.25 7.55
N LEU A 248 -24.41 0.42 8.71
CA LEU A 248 -25.61 1.11 9.21
C LEU A 248 -25.78 2.54 8.66
N ILE A 249 -24.68 3.20 8.28
CA ILE A 249 -24.72 4.51 7.61
C ILE A 249 -25.02 4.36 6.11
N PHE A 250 -24.62 3.25 5.47
CA PHE A 250 -24.96 2.97 4.07
C PHE A 250 -26.47 2.70 3.85
N VAL A 251 -27.17 2.17 4.86
CA VAL A 251 -28.60 1.79 4.74
C VAL A 251 -29.56 2.91 5.16
N THR A 252 -29.13 3.91 5.94
CA THR A 252 -30.00 5.05 6.33
C THR A 252 -29.89 6.30 5.45
N LEU A 253 -28.90 6.39 4.54
CA LEU A 253 -28.80 7.50 3.58
C LEU A 253 -29.09 7.13 2.11
N SER A 254 -29.61 5.91 1.85
CA SER A 254 -30.00 5.46 0.50
C SER A 254 -31.50 5.63 0.16
N LYS A 255 -32.22 6.55 0.82
CA LYS A 255 -33.59 6.93 0.42
C LYS A 255 -33.88 8.42 0.63
N LYS A 256 -33.32 9.25 -0.24
CA LYS A 256 -33.96 10.39 -0.94
C LYS A 256 -32.88 11.26 -1.59
N CYS A 257 -32.26 10.77 -2.66
CA CYS A 257 -31.83 11.67 -3.72
C CYS A 257 -33.05 11.87 -4.64
N SER A 258 -33.90 12.84 -4.29
CA SER A 258 -34.65 13.52 -5.34
C SER A 258 -33.62 14.24 -6.19
N VAL A 259 -33.61 13.97 -7.50
CA VAL A 259 -32.96 14.83 -8.48
C VAL A 259 -33.49 16.24 -8.23
N ALA A 260 -32.70 17.05 -7.54
CA ALA A 260 -32.91 18.47 -7.54
C ALA A 260 -32.54 18.90 -8.95
N ASP A 261 -33.56 19.18 -9.74
CA ASP A 261 -33.45 19.88 -11.00
C ASP A 261 -32.88 21.27 -10.69
N SER A 262 -31.55 21.35 -10.58
CA SER A 262 -30.85 22.61 -10.46
C SER A 262 -30.92 23.24 -11.84
N GLN A 263 -31.93 24.07 -12.04
CA GLN A 263 -31.80 25.18 -12.98
C GLN A 263 -30.54 25.93 -12.55
N ALA A 264 -29.41 25.63 -13.20
CA ALA A 264 -28.18 26.37 -13.03
C ALA A 264 -28.52 27.82 -13.34
N LYS A 265 -28.59 28.67 -12.31
CA LYS A 265 -28.49 30.11 -12.53
C LYS A 265 -27.23 30.28 -13.35
N GLN A 266 -27.40 30.75 -14.57
CA GLN A 266 -26.29 31.03 -15.48
C GLN A 266 -25.49 32.17 -14.83
N VAL A 267 -24.50 31.79 -14.01
CA VAL A 267 -23.55 32.72 -13.43
C VAL A 267 -22.81 33.32 -14.61
N ASP A 268 -22.76 34.65 -14.68
CA ASP A 268 -21.99 35.33 -15.71
C ASP A 268 -20.56 34.76 -15.69
N ILE A 269 -20.08 34.34 -16.86
CA ILE A 269 -18.73 33.77 -17.03
C ILE A 269 -17.62 34.74 -16.60
N ASN A 270 -17.94 36.03 -16.53
CA ASN A 270 -17.04 37.08 -16.04
C ASN A 270 -17.13 37.29 -14.53
N HIS A 271 -18.05 36.62 -13.83
CA HIS A 271 -18.20 36.74 -12.39
C HIS A 271 -17.14 35.90 -11.66
N ASN A 272 -16.52 36.47 -10.62
CA ASN A 272 -15.43 35.83 -9.87
C ASN A 272 -15.82 34.51 -9.20
N SER A 273 -17.11 34.25 -8.98
CA SER A 273 -17.61 32.98 -8.43
C SER A 273 -17.79 31.88 -9.48
N HIS A 274 -17.50 32.15 -10.76
CA HIS A 274 -17.67 31.16 -11.81
C HIS A 274 -16.73 29.97 -11.57
N PRO A 275 -17.17 28.71 -11.85
CA PRO A 275 -16.33 27.51 -11.69
C PRO A 275 -15.01 27.54 -12.46
N PHE A 276 -14.85 28.42 -13.45
CA PHE A 276 -13.60 28.54 -14.21
C PHE A 276 -12.45 29.08 -13.35
N TYR A 277 -12.74 29.97 -12.41
CA TYR A 277 -11.73 30.65 -11.59
C TYR A 277 -11.51 29.97 -10.23
N ASN A 278 -12.41 29.06 -9.84
CA ASN A 278 -12.45 28.45 -8.51
C ASN A 278 -12.32 26.92 -8.58
N TYR A 279 -11.82 26.32 -7.50
CA TYR A 279 -11.63 24.88 -7.40
C TYR A 279 -12.97 24.22 -7.09
N THR A 280 -13.30 23.16 -7.82
CA THR A 280 -14.63 22.54 -7.78
C THR A 280 -14.61 21.01 -7.80
N SER A 281 -13.46 20.33 -7.81
CA SER A 281 -13.42 18.85 -7.84
C SER A 281 -13.56 18.20 -6.46
N GLY A 282 -13.16 18.89 -5.40
CA GLY A 282 -13.16 18.35 -4.05
C GLY A 282 -12.99 19.41 -2.99
N ARG A 283 -12.89 18.94 -1.75
CA ARG A 283 -12.88 19.75 -0.53
C ARG A 283 -11.85 19.22 0.45
N TRP A 284 -11.48 20.03 1.43
CA TRP A 284 -10.51 19.65 2.46
C TRP A 284 -11.16 19.62 3.84
N LEU A 285 -10.81 18.62 4.65
CA LEU A 285 -11.31 18.50 6.02
C LEU A 285 -10.76 19.58 6.96
N TYR A 286 -9.58 20.12 6.64
CA TYR A 286 -8.91 21.19 7.38
C TYR A 286 -8.26 22.19 6.42
N ASN A 287 -8.04 23.42 6.89
CA ASN A 287 -7.41 24.53 6.17
C ASN A 287 -7.98 24.77 4.76
N GLU A 288 -9.26 24.43 4.56
CA GLU A 288 -9.88 24.46 3.23
C GLU A 288 -9.82 25.84 2.61
N HIS A 289 -10.05 26.88 3.40
CA HIS A 289 -10.03 28.25 2.92
C HIS A 289 -8.66 28.64 2.34
N LEU A 290 -7.55 28.11 2.89
CA LEU A 290 -6.20 28.28 2.36
C LEU A 290 -6.03 27.52 1.05
N ARG A 291 -6.38 26.22 1.04
CA ARG A 291 -6.27 25.35 -0.15
C ARG A 291 -7.09 25.86 -1.34
N LEU A 292 -8.26 26.45 -1.08
CA LEU A 292 -9.11 27.09 -2.10
C LEU A 292 -8.51 28.41 -2.59
N ALA A 293 -7.98 29.25 -1.68
CA ALA A 293 -7.37 30.53 -2.04
C ALA A 293 -6.12 30.35 -2.91
N GLU A 294 -5.25 29.40 -2.56
CA GLU A 294 -4.06 28.99 -3.34
C GLU A 294 -4.38 28.61 -4.79
N ARG A 295 -5.57 28.04 -5.02
CA ARG A 295 -6.04 27.52 -6.31
C ARG A 295 -6.98 28.49 -7.02
N GLN A 296 -7.22 29.68 -6.48
CA GLN A 296 -8.05 30.68 -7.14
C GLN A 296 -7.25 31.39 -8.23
N LEU A 297 -7.71 31.32 -9.48
CA LEU A 297 -7.00 31.91 -10.61
C LEU A 297 -7.98 32.70 -11.48
N HIS A 298 -7.78 34.00 -11.58
CA HIS A 298 -8.52 34.85 -12.51
C HIS A 298 -7.72 35.04 -13.78
N PHE A 299 -8.37 34.87 -14.93
CA PHE A 299 -7.76 34.99 -16.25
C PHE A 299 -8.81 35.48 -17.27
N ASN A 300 -8.34 36.02 -18.40
CA ASN A 300 -9.19 36.50 -19.47
C ASN A 300 -9.66 35.34 -20.35
N ILE A 301 -10.90 34.90 -20.13
CA ILE A 301 -11.51 33.79 -20.87
C ILE A 301 -11.60 34.04 -22.38
N ASN A 302 -11.85 35.28 -22.81
CA ASN A 302 -11.96 35.60 -24.23
C ASN A 302 -10.59 35.50 -24.92
N ALA A 303 -9.53 36.00 -24.27
CA ALA A 303 -8.17 35.84 -24.76
C ALA A 303 -7.77 34.36 -24.82
N LEU A 304 -8.13 33.55 -23.81
CA LEU A 304 -7.87 32.11 -23.83
C LEU A 304 -8.57 31.42 -25.01
N CYS A 305 -9.85 31.71 -25.23
CA CYS A 305 -10.60 31.18 -26.38
C CYS A 305 -9.97 31.58 -27.72
N GLN A 306 -9.49 32.82 -27.85
CA GLN A 306 -8.78 33.29 -29.06
C GLN A 306 -7.46 32.55 -29.28
N VAL A 307 -6.67 32.36 -28.21
CA VAL A 307 -5.42 31.59 -28.26
C VAL A 307 -5.70 30.15 -28.69
N VAL A 308 -6.67 29.48 -28.07
CA VAL A 308 -7.03 28.10 -28.39
C VAL A 308 -7.50 27.98 -29.84
N ALA A 309 -8.40 28.86 -30.30
CA ALA A 309 -8.89 28.84 -31.68
C ALA A 309 -7.76 29.07 -32.69
N LYS A 310 -6.90 30.05 -32.45
CA LYS A 310 -5.76 30.35 -33.32
C LYS A 310 -4.78 29.16 -33.40
N SER A 311 -4.57 28.44 -32.29
CA SER A 311 -3.65 27.29 -32.21
C SER A 311 -4.06 26.14 -33.14
N VAL A 312 -5.36 25.99 -33.40
CA VAL A 312 -5.94 24.98 -34.32
C VAL A 312 -6.39 25.57 -35.66
N GLN A 313 -5.96 26.80 -35.99
CA GLN A 313 -6.28 27.50 -37.23
C GLN A 313 -7.79 27.73 -37.45
N GLN A 314 -8.53 27.99 -36.37
CA GLN A 314 -9.96 28.29 -36.35
C GLN A 314 -10.26 29.71 -35.85
N SER A 315 -11.48 30.19 -36.07
CA SER A 315 -12.01 31.39 -35.41
C SER A 315 -12.55 31.05 -34.02
N SER A 316 -12.44 31.96 -33.05
CA SER A 316 -13.09 31.81 -31.74
C SER A 316 -14.62 31.70 -31.85
N ASP A 317 -15.22 32.27 -32.89
CA ASP A 317 -16.67 32.18 -33.17
C ASP A 317 -17.11 30.75 -33.56
N ASN A 318 -16.15 29.89 -33.90
CA ASN A 318 -16.39 28.49 -34.21
C ASN A 318 -16.37 27.60 -32.98
N ILE A 319 -16.01 28.11 -31.79
CA ILE A 319 -16.10 27.37 -30.54
C ILE A 319 -17.57 27.16 -30.21
N THR A 320 -18.01 25.91 -30.14
CA THR A 320 -19.38 25.52 -29.79
C THR A 320 -19.54 25.22 -28.31
N LEU A 321 -18.47 24.75 -27.67
CA LEU A 321 -18.41 24.44 -26.26
C LEU A 321 -17.01 24.77 -25.74
N PHE A 322 -16.96 25.49 -24.63
CA PHE A 322 -15.75 25.67 -23.84
C PHE A 322 -16.10 25.32 -22.40
N THR A 323 -15.50 24.26 -21.87
CA THR A 323 -15.86 23.74 -20.54
C THR A 323 -14.65 23.29 -19.77
N LYS A 324 -14.69 23.44 -18.45
CA LYS A 324 -13.69 22.85 -17.55
C LYS A 324 -14.03 21.36 -17.42
N ILE A 325 -13.13 20.48 -17.88
CA ILE A 325 -13.37 19.03 -17.90
C ILE A 325 -12.69 18.31 -16.74
N ALA A 326 -11.60 18.86 -16.23
CA ALA A 326 -10.85 18.28 -15.14
C ALA A 326 -10.08 19.38 -14.42
N GLU A 327 -9.73 19.10 -13.18
CA GLU A 327 -8.78 19.89 -12.43
C GLU A 327 -8.11 18.98 -11.39
N GLY A 328 -6.78 19.05 -11.31
CA GLY A 328 -5.94 18.19 -10.46
C GLY A 328 -5.28 18.97 -9.33
N GLY A 329 -4.14 18.50 -8.83
CA GLY A 329 -3.35 19.21 -7.81
C GLY A 329 -2.69 20.49 -8.33
N SER A 330 -2.35 20.53 -9.62
CA SER A 330 -1.54 21.61 -10.22
C SER A 330 -2.23 22.39 -11.33
N TYR A 331 -3.16 21.79 -12.07
CA TYR A 331 -3.73 22.39 -13.27
C TYR A 331 -5.25 22.37 -13.28
N ARG A 332 -5.85 23.41 -13.86
CA ARG A 332 -7.19 23.34 -14.47
C ARG A 332 -7.08 22.94 -15.93
N VAL A 333 -8.02 22.12 -16.38
CA VAL A 333 -8.06 21.59 -17.74
C VAL A 333 -9.38 21.95 -18.37
N PHE A 334 -9.30 22.71 -19.46
CA PHE A 334 -10.42 23.10 -20.28
C PHE A 334 -10.39 22.37 -21.61
N GLU A 335 -11.58 22.07 -22.10
CA GLU A 335 -11.79 21.55 -23.44
C GLU A 335 -12.54 22.58 -24.28
N ALA A 336 -12.00 22.85 -25.47
CA ALA A 336 -12.67 23.60 -26.52
C ALA A 336 -13.10 22.64 -27.64
N SER A 337 -14.39 22.65 -27.97
CA SER A 337 -14.95 21.96 -29.13
C SER A 337 -15.34 22.97 -30.20
N PHE A 338 -15.07 22.65 -31.46
CA PHE A 338 -15.33 23.51 -32.61
C PHE A 338 -16.45 22.97 -33.51
N ARG A 339 -17.05 23.83 -34.35
CA ARG A 339 -18.12 23.47 -35.29
C ARG A 339 -17.75 22.37 -36.29
N ASP A 340 -16.47 22.24 -36.63
CA ASP A 340 -15.95 21.21 -37.53
C ASP A 340 -15.70 19.86 -36.83
N GLY A 341 -15.96 19.78 -35.52
CA GLY A 341 -15.72 18.60 -34.69
C GLY A 341 -14.30 18.49 -34.14
N SER A 342 -13.39 19.41 -34.48
CA SER A 342 -12.07 19.46 -33.87
C SER A 342 -12.16 19.84 -32.39
N ARG A 343 -11.18 19.37 -31.59
CA ARG A 343 -11.13 19.58 -30.15
C ARG A 343 -9.70 19.93 -29.72
N ALA A 344 -9.58 20.78 -28.70
CA ALA A 344 -8.32 21.17 -28.10
C ALA A 344 -8.43 21.22 -26.57
N ILE A 345 -7.32 20.93 -25.89
CA ILE A 345 -7.21 21.04 -24.44
C ILE A 345 -6.38 22.28 -24.10
N ALA A 346 -6.84 23.07 -23.12
CA ALA A 346 -6.07 24.14 -22.51
C ALA A 346 -5.84 23.84 -21.03
N ARG A 347 -4.59 23.84 -20.59
CA ARG A 347 -4.17 23.63 -19.20
C ARG A 347 -3.63 24.93 -18.62
N LEU A 348 -4.14 25.34 -17.48
CA LEU A 348 -3.68 26.53 -16.74
C LEU A 348 -3.22 26.10 -15.34
N PRO A 349 -1.95 26.34 -14.96
CA PRO A 349 -1.45 25.97 -13.64
C PRO A 349 -2.07 26.86 -12.55
N TYR A 350 -2.16 26.35 -11.34
CA TYR A 350 -2.59 27.15 -10.20
C TYR A 350 -1.52 28.15 -9.75
N PRO A 351 -1.90 29.25 -9.08
CA PRO A 351 -0.93 30.15 -8.46
C PRO A 351 0.04 29.46 -7.50
N CYS A 352 -0.40 28.38 -6.83
CA CYS A 352 0.43 27.56 -5.95
C CYS A 352 1.33 26.54 -6.68
N THR A 353 1.19 26.40 -8.00
CA THR A 353 2.07 25.54 -8.81
C THR A 353 3.38 26.27 -9.07
N ILE A 354 4.46 25.71 -8.57
CA ILE A 354 5.82 26.24 -8.62
C ILE A 354 6.74 25.27 -9.35
N PRO A 355 7.88 25.69 -9.90
CA PRO A 355 8.27 27.08 -10.14
C PRO A 355 7.44 27.75 -11.23
N ARG A 356 6.99 28.99 -10.98
CA ARG A 356 6.39 29.83 -12.02
C ARG A 356 7.39 30.09 -13.14
N GLY A 357 6.92 30.13 -14.38
CA GLY A 357 7.76 30.21 -15.57
C GLY A 357 8.45 28.89 -15.92
N TYR A 358 9.33 28.42 -15.04
CA TYR A 358 10.14 27.22 -15.30
C TYR A 358 9.32 25.94 -15.37
N GLY A 359 8.23 25.82 -14.60
CA GLY A 359 7.40 24.62 -14.56
C GLY A 359 6.76 24.33 -15.92
N VAL A 360 6.01 25.30 -16.45
CA VAL A 360 5.38 25.19 -17.79
C VAL A 360 6.43 25.05 -18.89
N ALA A 361 7.50 25.84 -18.87
CA ALA A 361 8.54 25.75 -19.88
C ALA A 361 9.23 24.38 -19.90
N SER A 362 9.50 23.83 -18.72
CA SER A 362 10.12 22.51 -18.54
C SER A 362 9.21 21.38 -18.99
N GLU A 363 7.93 21.44 -18.60
CA GLU A 363 6.93 20.45 -18.99
C GLU A 363 6.78 20.38 -20.51
N VAL A 364 6.63 21.53 -21.18
CA VAL A 364 6.46 21.55 -22.64
C VAL A 364 7.72 21.09 -23.36
N ALA A 365 8.91 21.50 -22.91
CA ALA A 365 10.17 21.04 -23.48
C ALA A 365 10.33 19.51 -23.33
N THR A 366 9.95 18.97 -22.18
CA THR A 366 9.95 17.53 -21.91
C THR A 366 8.99 16.79 -22.83
N MET A 367 7.74 17.26 -22.96
CA MET A 367 6.73 16.67 -23.84
C MET A 367 7.21 16.62 -25.30
N GLU A 368 7.71 17.74 -25.83
CA GLU A 368 8.20 17.85 -27.20
C GLU A 368 9.44 16.97 -27.44
N PHE A 369 10.39 16.97 -26.50
CA PHE A 369 11.59 16.15 -26.58
C PHE A 369 11.25 14.65 -26.59
N LEU A 370 10.47 14.18 -25.62
CA LEU A 370 10.13 12.76 -25.50
C LEU A 370 9.20 12.27 -26.60
N ARG A 371 8.28 13.11 -27.08
CA ARG A 371 7.48 12.81 -28.27
C ARG A 371 8.37 12.59 -29.49
N SER A 372 9.43 13.39 -29.66
CA SER A 372 10.41 13.21 -30.75
C SER A 372 11.22 11.90 -30.63
N ARG A 373 11.26 11.28 -29.44
CA ARG A 373 11.88 9.97 -29.18
C ARG A 373 10.89 8.80 -29.27
N GLY A 374 9.64 9.05 -29.65
CA GLY A 374 8.62 8.02 -29.87
C GLY A 374 7.75 7.69 -28.67
N VAL A 375 7.84 8.47 -27.58
CA VAL A 375 6.91 8.33 -26.45
C VAL A 375 5.53 8.87 -26.89
N PRO A 376 4.42 8.15 -26.64
CA PRO A 376 3.08 8.60 -27.00
C PRO A 376 2.64 9.73 -26.06
N ILE A 377 2.96 10.97 -26.39
CA ILE A 377 2.61 12.18 -25.63
C ILE A 377 1.77 13.09 -26.52
N PRO A 378 0.68 13.73 -26.05
CA PRO A 378 -0.13 14.62 -26.89
C PRO A 378 0.69 15.78 -27.47
N ARG A 379 0.37 16.20 -28.69
CA ARG A 379 1.07 17.33 -29.31
C ARG A 379 0.73 18.65 -28.61
N VAL A 380 1.74 19.46 -28.31
CA VAL A 380 1.53 20.85 -27.86
C VAL A 380 1.32 21.74 -29.09
N PHE A 381 0.25 22.54 -29.08
CA PHE A 381 -0.05 23.50 -30.16
C PHE A 381 0.58 24.86 -29.90
N CYS A 382 0.42 25.38 -28.69
CA CYS A 382 1.06 26.61 -28.21
C CYS A 382 1.08 26.64 -26.68
N TRP A 383 1.92 27.49 -26.11
CA TRP A 383 2.05 27.67 -24.67
C TRP A 383 2.63 29.05 -24.37
N ASP A 384 2.44 29.52 -23.15
CA ASP A 384 3.10 30.71 -22.60
C ASP A 384 3.33 30.47 -21.12
N SER A 385 4.57 30.63 -20.66
CA SER A 385 4.93 30.46 -19.26
C SER A 385 5.00 31.78 -18.50
N SER A 386 4.55 32.90 -19.08
CA SER A 386 4.46 34.19 -18.41
C SER A 386 3.00 34.56 -18.19
N ALA A 387 2.63 34.96 -16.97
CA ALA A 387 1.31 35.53 -16.71
C ALA A 387 1.12 36.94 -17.30
N SER A 388 2.14 37.54 -17.94
CA SER A 388 2.06 38.90 -18.52
C SER A 388 1.38 38.94 -19.89
N ASN A 389 0.89 37.81 -20.40
CA ASN A 389 0.18 37.71 -21.67
C ASN A 389 -1.29 38.15 -21.56
N GLU A 390 -2.02 38.21 -22.69
CA GLU A 390 -3.41 38.69 -22.74
C GLU A 390 -4.41 37.82 -21.95
N VAL A 391 -4.08 36.54 -21.72
CA VAL A 391 -4.84 35.62 -20.87
C VAL A 391 -4.66 36.00 -19.39
N GLY A 392 -3.53 36.59 -19.00
CA GLY A 392 -3.22 36.89 -17.60
C GLY A 392 -2.81 35.67 -16.78
N SER A 393 -2.45 34.57 -17.44
CA SER A 393 -2.02 33.31 -16.82
C SER A 393 -1.05 32.58 -17.73
N GLU A 394 -0.18 31.76 -17.14
CA GLU A 394 0.52 30.72 -17.87
C GLU A 394 -0.50 29.72 -18.46
N TYR A 395 -0.17 29.11 -19.59
CA TYR A 395 -1.03 28.10 -20.20
C TYR A 395 -0.26 27.15 -21.13
N ILE A 396 -0.84 25.96 -21.33
CA ILE A 396 -0.45 25.00 -22.37
C ILE A 396 -1.71 24.65 -23.16
N VAL A 397 -1.71 24.86 -24.48
CA VAL A 397 -2.75 24.38 -25.39
C VAL A 397 -2.22 23.19 -26.17
N MET A 398 -2.94 22.08 -26.13
CA MET A 398 -2.49 20.78 -26.65
C MET A 398 -3.62 19.96 -27.27
N GLU A 399 -3.20 18.90 -27.96
CA GLU A 399 -4.05 17.90 -28.59
C GLU A 399 -5.00 17.24 -27.58
N TYR A 400 -6.28 17.16 -27.96
CA TYR A 400 -7.24 16.31 -27.27
C TYR A 400 -6.97 14.84 -27.61
N VAL A 401 -6.74 14.00 -26.61
CA VAL A 401 -6.57 12.55 -26.80
C VAL A 401 -7.95 11.89 -26.75
N PRO A 402 -8.45 11.33 -27.86
CA PRO A 402 -9.83 10.92 -27.95
C PRO A 402 -10.05 9.51 -27.42
N TRP A 403 -9.69 9.20 -26.17
CA TRP A 403 -9.90 7.88 -25.57
C TRP A 403 -10.01 7.91 -24.04
N ARG A 404 -10.40 6.79 -23.43
CA ARG A 404 -10.49 6.64 -21.96
C ARG A 404 -9.11 6.50 -21.34
N ASP A 405 -8.93 7.04 -20.14
CA ASP A 405 -7.75 6.73 -19.35
C ASP A 405 -7.80 5.27 -18.84
N LEU A 406 -6.64 4.77 -18.44
CA LEU A 406 -6.48 3.39 -18.05
C LEU A 406 -7.25 3.10 -16.75
N SER A 407 -7.42 4.07 -15.85
CA SER A 407 -8.11 3.86 -14.57
C SER A 407 -9.58 3.48 -14.76
N GLU A 408 -10.28 4.12 -15.70
CA GLU A 408 -11.69 3.84 -16.00
C GLU A 408 -11.94 2.42 -16.52
N THR A 409 -10.95 1.83 -17.19
CA THR A 409 -11.10 0.53 -17.86
C THR A 409 -10.41 -0.59 -17.10
N TRP A 410 -9.45 -0.28 -16.22
CA TRP A 410 -8.57 -1.24 -15.54
C TRP A 410 -9.30 -2.39 -14.86
N GLN A 411 -10.36 -2.08 -14.11
CA GLN A 411 -11.12 -3.08 -13.35
C GLN A 411 -11.91 -4.03 -14.25
N THR A 412 -12.29 -3.57 -15.44
CA THR A 412 -13.05 -4.36 -16.41
C THR A 412 -12.18 -5.14 -17.39
N MET A 413 -10.87 -4.84 -17.45
CA MET A 413 -9.95 -5.52 -18.36
C MET A 413 -9.71 -6.97 -17.97
N THR A 414 -9.64 -7.83 -18.98
CA THR A 414 -9.17 -9.21 -18.79
C THR A 414 -7.71 -9.22 -18.35
N PHE A 415 -7.28 -10.31 -17.72
CA PHE A 415 -5.88 -10.51 -17.35
C PHE A 415 -4.93 -10.32 -18.54
N LYS A 416 -5.27 -10.89 -19.72
CA LYS A 416 -4.43 -10.80 -20.91
C LYS A 416 -4.27 -9.36 -21.42
N GLU A 417 -5.33 -8.57 -21.36
CA GLU A 417 -5.29 -7.14 -21.73
C GLU A 417 -4.43 -6.34 -20.76
N ARG A 418 -4.60 -6.53 -19.45
CA ARG A 418 -3.76 -5.88 -18.43
C ARG A 418 -2.28 -6.17 -18.66
N MET A 419 -1.91 -7.44 -18.90
CA MET A 419 -0.51 -7.80 -19.15
C MET A 419 0.04 -7.19 -20.43
N ALA A 420 -0.76 -7.12 -21.49
CA ALA A 420 -0.37 -6.45 -22.72
C ALA A 420 -0.18 -4.93 -22.54
N ILE A 421 -0.93 -4.29 -21.64
CA ILE A 421 -0.72 -2.89 -21.26
C ILE A 421 0.57 -2.74 -20.45
N VAL A 422 0.79 -3.58 -19.42
CA VAL A 422 2.02 -3.55 -18.62
C VAL A 422 3.27 -3.71 -19.50
N GLU A 423 3.25 -4.61 -20.48
CA GLU A 423 4.34 -4.76 -21.45
C GLU A 423 4.60 -3.48 -22.26
N LYS A 424 3.55 -2.76 -22.65
CA LYS A 424 3.65 -1.48 -23.38
C LYS A 424 4.17 -0.35 -22.48
N ILE A 425 3.81 -0.36 -21.20
CA ILE A 425 4.34 0.59 -20.21
C ILE A 425 5.85 0.37 -20.03
N VAL A 426 6.29 -0.87 -19.88
CA VAL A 426 7.72 -1.22 -19.82
C VAL A 426 8.44 -0.82 -21.12
N HIS A 427 7.77 -0.94 -22.26
CA HIS A 427 8.34 -0.44 -23.52
C HIS A 427 8.55 1.08 -23.52
N VAL A 428 7.62 1.85 -22.96
CA VAL A 428 7.79 3.30 -22.77
C VAL A 428 8.96 3.60 -21.84
N GLU A 429 9.04 2.96 -20.67
CA GLU A 429 10.16 3.17 -19.74
C GLU A 429 11.51 2.78 -20.37
N ARG A 430 11.55 1.73 -21.22
CA ARG A 430 12.75 1.41 -22.00
C ARG A 430 13.18 2.55 -22.92
N ILE A 431 12.24 3.27 -23.55
CA ILE A 431 12.56 4.45 -24.37
C ILE A 431 13.16 5.53 -23.48
N LEU A 432 12.53 5.82 -22.33
CA LEU A 432 12.98 6.85 -21.39
C LEU A 432 14.40 6.56 -20.87
N PHE A 433 14.63 5.34 -20.37
CA PHE A 433 15.93 4.89 -19.87
C PHE A 433 17.00 4.72 -20.96
N GLY A 434 16.59 4.69 -22.23
CA GLY A 434 17.50 4.64 -23.37
C GLY A 434 18.04 6.00 -23.80
N VAL A 435 17.50 7.11 -23.30
CA VAL A 435 17.97 8.45 -23.65
C VAL A 435 19.22 8.79 -22.86
N GLN A 436 20.23 9.33 -23.56
CA GLN A 436 21.46 9.82 -22.93
C GLN A 436 21.35 11.32 -22.71
N PHE A 437 21.54 11.77 -21.47
CA PHE A 437 21.55 13.18 -21.10
C PHE A 437 22.95 13.62 -20.64
N PRO A 438 23.35 14.86 -20.92
CA PRO A 438 24.68 15.36 -20.57
C PRO A 438 24.82 15.82 -19.11
N ALA A 439 23.70 15.97 -18.38
CA ALA A 439 23.65 16.51 -17.02
C ALA A 439 22.36 16.09 -16.31
N SER A 440 22.29 16.31 -14.99
CA SER A 440 21.08 16.19 -14.18
C SER A 440 20.41 17.56 -13.97
N GLY A 441 19.07 17.60 -13.95
CA GLY A 441 18.27 18.83 -13.91
C GLY A 441 16.91 18.65 -14.58
N SER A 442 16.37 19.68 -15.21
CA SER A 442 15.15 19.60 -16.03
C SER A 442 15.39 20.02 -17.48
N LEU A 443 14.49 19.62 -18.38
CA LEU A 443 14.62 19.90 -19.82
C LEU A 443 14.02 21.26 -20.16
N TYR A 444 14.70 22.05 -21.00
CA TYR A 444 14.18 23.32 -21.51
C TYR A 444 14.43 23.45 -23.01
N PHE A 445 13.66 24.32 -23.67
CA PHE A 445 14.06 24.85 -24.97
C PHE A 445 15.29 25.72 -24.78
N LYS A 446 16.27 25.59 -25.68
CA LYS A 446 17.54 26.31 -25.57
C LYS A 446 17.36 27.83 -25.50
N ASP A 447 16.38 28.36 -26.23
CA ASP A 447 16.15 29.82 -26.31
C ASP A 447 15.25 30.35 -25.17
N PHE A 448 14.80 29.49 -24.24
CA PHE A 448 14.03 29.90 -23.06
C PHE A 448 14.94 30.45 -21.96
N LEU A 449 16.05 29.76 -21.68
CA LEU A 449 16.97 30.12 -20.60
C LEU A 449 17.81 31.35 -20.99
N GLY A 450 17.97 32.26 -20.05
CA GLY A 450 18.80 33.46 -20.20
C GLY A 450 20.30 33.14 -20.26
N ALA A 451 21.11 34.10 -20.71
CA ALA A 451 22.57 33.92 -20.80
C ALA A 451 23.25 33.70 -19.43
N ASP A 452 22.62 34.15 -18.35
CA ASP A 452 23.12 34.01 -16.98
C ASP A 452 22.71 32.68 -16.32
N GLU A 453 21.94 31.84 -17.01
CA GLU A 453 21.44 30.57 -16.49
C GLU A 453 22.27 29.39 -16.98
N THR A 454 22.73 28.56 -16.05
CA THR A 454 23.55 27.39 -16.38
C THR A 454 22.71 26.35 -17.11
N SER A 455 23.14 25.98 -18.32
CA SER A 455 22.50 24.92 -19.11
C SER A 455 23.52 24.14 -19.94
N VAL A 456 23.16 22.91 -20.32
CA VAL A 456 23.95 22.05 -21.18
C VAL A 456 23.11 21.59 -22.36
N ASP A 457 23.57 21.87 -23.57
CA ASP A 457 22.91 21.46 -24.81
C ASP A 457 22.77 19.94 -24.89
N ILE A 458 21.58 19.47 -25.30
CA ILE A 458 21.36 18.07 -25.63
C ILE A 458 21.68 17.89 -27.12
N PRO A 459 22.64 17.02 -27.49
CA PRO A 459 23.00 16.84 -28.89
C PRO A 459 21.84 16.31 -29.73
N ASP A 460 21.61 16.91 -30.90
CA ASP A 460 20.62 16.47 -31.91
C ASP A 460 21.10 15.21 -32.68
N GLY A 461 21.59 14.19 -31.97
CA GLY A 461 22.12 12.97 -32.59
C GLY A 461 23.36 13.19 -33.46
N ALA A 462 24.00 12.09 -33.88
CA ALA A 462 25.26 12.15 -34.62
C ALA A 462 25.06 12.67 -36.06
N GLY A 463 25.47 13.91 -36.32
CA GLY A 463 25.76 14.39 -37.68
C GLY A 463 24.90 15.54 -38.22
N VAL A 464 24.02 16.15 -37.42
CA VAL A 464 23.26 17.33 -37.86
C VAL A 464 23.94 18.59 -37.36
N THR A 465 24.34 19.49 -38.26
CA THR A 465 24.90 20.82 -37.97
C THR A 465 23.85 21.82 -37.48
N SER A 466 22.72 21.36 -36.92
CA SER A 466 21.68 22.23 -36.36
C SER A 466 22.07 22.68 -34.96
N ARG A 467 21.69 23.92 -34.61
CA ARG A 467 21.73 24.40 -33.23
C ARG A 467 20.84 23.50 -32.38
N ALA A 468 21.37 22.99 -31.27
CA ALA A 468 20.63 22.15 -30.33
C ALA A 468 19.29 22.81 -29.96
N LYS A 469 18.18 22.08 -30.11
CA LYS A 469 16.83 22.58 -29.79
C LYS A 469 16.55 22.57 -28.28
N PHE A 470 17.13 21.61 -27.56
CA PHE A 470 16.86 21.36 -26.14
C PHE A 470 18.16 21.41 -25.33
N CYS A 471 18.01 21.73 -24.04
CA CYS A 471 19.09 21.72 -23.07
C CYS A 471 18.61 21.15 -21.73
N VAL A 472 19.55 20.67 -20.91
CA VAL A 472 19.33 20.42 -19.49
C VAL A 472 19.69 21.69 -18.74
N GLY A 473 18.77 22.20 -17.92
CA GLY A 473 18.95 23.39 -17.09
C GLY A 473 18.55 23.13 -15.64
N PRO A 474 18.34 24.20 -14.85
CA PRO A 474 17.75 24.18 -13.51
C PRO A 474 16.73 23.09 -13.24
N SER A 475 16.77 22.41 -12.09
CA SER A 475 15.68 21.49 -11.74
C SER A 475 14.35 22.23 -11.51
N SER A 476 13.28 21.71 -12.12
CA SER A 476 11.88 22.13 -11.93
C SER A 476 11.11 21.24 -10.94
N GLU A 477 11.79 20.28 -10.31
CA GLU A 477 11.22 19.38 -9.30
C GLU A 477 10.65 20.15 -8.12
N TYR A 478 9.43 19.82 -7.71
CA TYR A 478 8.70 20.53 -6.65
C TYR A 478 9.52 20.76 -5.37
N LEU A 479 10.27 19.75 -4.90
CA LEU A 479 11.06 19.82 -3.66
C LEU A 479 12.20 20.85 -3.70
N TRP A 480 12.61 21.33 -4.88
CA TRP A 480 13.59 22.42 -4.98
C TRP A 480 12.98 23.80 -4.74
N TRP A 481 11.65 23.89 -4.75
CA TRP A 481 10.90 25.14 -4.74
C TRP A 481 9.90 25.23 -3.59
N SER A 482 9.55 24.09 -2.97
CA SER A 482 8.60 23.99 -1.85
C SER A 482 8.98 24.80 -0.61
N GLN A 483 10.21 25.32 -0.56
CA GLN A 483 10.75 26.07 0.56
C GLN A 483 11.50 27.34 0.10
N THR A 484 10.87 28.30 -0.61
CA THR A 484 11.16 29.77 -0.63
C THR A 484 11.38 30.46 -1.98
N ASP A 485 11.18 31.79 -1.92
CA ASP A 485 11.75 32.86 -2.76
C ASP A 485 13.29 32.97 -2.74
N ILE A 486 14.06 32.13 -2.01
CA ILE A 486 15.51 32.13 -2.20
C ILE A 486 15.78 31.50 -3.56
N ARG A 487 16.26 32.32 -4.49
CA ARG A 487 17.04 31.87 -5.64
C ARG A 487 18.36 31.25 -5.15
N LEU A 488 18.31 30.13 -4.44
CA LEU A 488 19.48 29.27 -4.29
C LEU A 488 19.90 28.91 -5.72
N PRO A 489 21.22 28.82 -6.01
CA PRO A 489 21.68 28.57 -7.37
C PRO A 489 20.92 27.38 -7.91
N LEU A 490 20.11 27.60 -8.94
CA LEU A 490 19.23 26.57 -9.46
C LEU A 490 20.09 25.43 -9.97
N ILE A 491 19.84 24.22 -9.48
CA ILE A 491 20.81 23.14 -9.62
C ILE A 491 20.54 22.39 -10.91
N MET A 492 21.44 22.62 -11.85
CA MET A 492 21.82 21.68 -12.89
C MET A 492 23.20 21.15 -12.50
N SER A 493 23.35 19.82 -12.48
CA SER A 493 24.57 19.16 -12.00
C SER A 493 25.25 18.40 -13.13
N LEU A 494 26.56 18.58 -13.27
CA LEU A 494 27.37 17.87 -14.26
C LEU A 494 27.87 16.51 -13.75
N SER A 495 27.86 16.30 -12.43
CA SER A 495 28.25 15.03 -11.81
C SER A 495 27.31 14.58 -10.71
N THR A 496 27.23 13.27 -10.47
CA THR A 496 26.45 12.67 -9.38
C THR A 496 26.87 13.20 -8.02
N ILE A 497 28.17 13.41 -7.78
CA ILE A 497 28.66 13.94 -6.49
C ILE A 497 28.08 15.33 -6.25
N GLU A 498 28.15 16.19 -7.26
CA GLU A 498 27.59 17.56 -7.18
C GLU A 498 26.10 17.54 -6.87
N LEU A 499 25.33 16.66 -7.52
CA LEU A 499 23.89 16.49 -7.29
C LEU A 499 23.57 16.05 -5.85
N LEU A 500 24.29 15.06 -5.33
CA LEU A 500 24.05 14.56 -3.98
C LEU A 500 24.44 15.60 -2.91
N THR A 501 25.58 16.28 -3.09
CA THR A 501 26.02 17.34 -2.17
C THR A 501 25.05 18.54 -2.20
N ALA A 502 24.58 18.90 -3.39
CA ALA A 502 23.68 20.01 -3.65
C ALA A 502 22.40 20.01 -2.79
N ILE A 503 21.75 18.86 -2.61
CA ILE A 503 20.52 18.79 -1.81
C ILE A 503 20.77 19.07 -0.33
N GLY A 504 21.84 18.51 0.25
CA GLY A 504 22.20 18.73 1.64
C GLY A 504 22.61 20.19 1.90
N GLU A 505 23.33 20.80 0.96
CA GLU A 505 23.68 22.22 1.02
C GLU A 505 22.46 23.14 0.92
N ARG A 506 21.50 22.81 0.04
CA ARG A 506 20.26 23.56 -0.12
C ARG A 506 19.50 23.62 1.19
N GLU A 507 19.20 22.46 1.77
CA GLU A 507 18.47 22.34 3.03
C GLU A 507 19.21 23.00 4.19
N THR A 508 20.53 22.84 4.24
CA THR A 508 21.36 23.49 5.28
C THR A 508 21.27 25.01 5.19
N LYS A 509 21.42 25.59 3.98
CA LYS A 509 21.33 27.05 3.78
C LYS A 509 19.94 27.57 4.11
N TRP A 510 18.90 26.80 3.78
CA TRP A 510 17.52 27.15 4.11
C TRP A 510 17.31 27.21 5.62
N LEU A 511 17.63 26.13 6.34
CA LEU A 511 17.49 26.03 7.79
C LEU A 511 18.33 27.05 8.55
N GLN A 512 19.53 27.38 8.06
CA GLN A 512 20.35 28.43 8.66
C GLN A 512 19.74 29.82 8.55
N LYS A 513 18.97 30.08 7.49
CA LYS A 513 18.39 31.40 7.23
C LYS A 513 16.99 31.56 7.81
N PHE A 514 16.18 30.50 7.76
CA PHE A 514 14.75 30.54 8.10
C PHE A 514 14.31 29.48 9.11
N GLY A 515 15.18 28.55 9.47
CA GLY A 515 14.83 27.51 10.42
C GLY A 515 14.55 28.09 11.80
N GLU A 516 13.30 27.96 12.24
CA GLU A 516 12.86 28.31 13.59
C GLU A 516 12.38 27.07 14.33
N LYS A 517 12.38 27.13 15.65
CA LYS A 517 11.83 26.05 16.49
C LYS A 517 10.35 25.91 16.21
N ARG A 518 9.91 24.73 15.79
CA ARG A 518 8.51 24.44 15.44
C ARG A 518 8.07 23.10 15.99
N TYR A 519 6.76 22.91 16.12
CA TYR A 519 6.21 21.57 16.30
C TYR A 519 6.34 20.76 15.01
N PRO A 520 6.49 19.44 15.09
CA PRO A 520 6.33 18.57 13.94
C PRO A 520 5.00 18.85 13.22
N ARG A 521 5.00 18.80 11.89
CA ARG A 521 3.79 18.96 11.07
C ARG A 521 2.73 17.94 11.43
N GLU A 522 3.10 16.66 11.54
CA GLU A 522 2.19 15.60 11.97
C GLU A 522 1.97 15.71 13.49
N PRO A 523 0.76 16.05 13.99
CA PRO A 523 0.56 16.30 15.42
C PRO A 523 0.87 15.10 16.31
N LEU A 524 0.67 13.88 15.81
CA LEU A 524 1.03 12.64 16.53
C LEU A 524 2.53 12.58 16.86
N TYR A 525 3.36 13.31 16.12
CA TYR A 525 4.79 13.30 16.35
C TYR A 525 5.21 14.06 17.61
N ARG A 526 4.35 14.94 18.13
CA ARG A 526 4.67 15.78 19.29
C ARG A 526 4.98 14.95 20.54
N GLU A 527 4.32 13.80 20.71
CA GLU A 527 4.50 12.92 21.87
C GLU A 527 5.96 12.45 22.02
N PHE A 528 6.57 11.98 20.92
CA PHE A 528 7.96 11.49 20.98
C PHE A 528 9.03 12.59 20.91
N TYR A 529 8.60 13.86 20.93
CA TYR A 529 9.43 15.03 21.20
C TYR A 529 9.05 15.72 22.53
N ASP A 530 8.40 15.00 23.46
CA ASP A 530 7.98 15.48 24.77
C ASP A 530 7.14 16.77 24.70
N HIS A 531 6.37 16.92 23.63
CA HIS A 531 5.52 18.08 23.34
C HIS A 531 6.31 19.41 23.34
N GLN A 532 7.60 19.35 23.00
CA GLN A 532 8.47 20.52 22.85
C GLN A 532 8.62 20.92 21.38
N LEU A 533 8.97 22.19 21.17
CA LEU A 533 9.39 22.65 19.85
C LEU A 533 10.72 21.99 19.47
N VAL A 534 10.78 21.47 18.25
CA VAL A 534 11.93 20.76 17.71
C VAL A 534 12.95 21.78 17.18
N ASP A 535 14.22 21.60 17.57
CA ASP A 535 15.29 22.52 17.21
C ASP A 535 15.88 22.18 15.82
N PRO A 536 15.82 23.10 14.83
CA PRO A 536 16.38 22.87 13.50
C PRO A 536 17.91 22.69 13.51
N GLN A 537 18.61 23.13 14.56
CA GLN A 537 20.06 22.93 14.67
C GLN A 537 20.45 21.46 14.75
N VAL A 538 19.56 20.58 15.21
CA VAL A 538 19.80 19.13 15.19
C VAL A 538 19.73 18.60 13.76
N GLN A 539 18.73 18.99 12.97
CA GLN A 539 18.66 18.63 11.55
C GLN A 539 19.87 19.17 10.76
N ILE A 540 20.33 20.40 11.04
CA ILE A 540 21.55 20.95 10.42
C ILE A 540 22.77 20.06 10.69
N LYS A 541 22.89 19.46 11.89
CA LYS A 541 23.96 18.50 12.19
C LYS A 541 23.82 17.21 11.38
N HIS A 542 22.61 16.67 11.28
CA HIS A 542 22.35 15.49 10.46
C HIS A 542 22.63 15.74 8.97
N LEU A 543 22.29 16.94 8.46
CA LEU A 543 22.66 17.36 7.10
C LEU A 543 24.18 17.49 6.93
N ALA A 544 24.90 17.97 7.94
CA ALA A 544 26.36 18.01 7.91
C ALA A 544 26.98 16.59 7.88
N ASP A 545 26.37 15.62 8.57
CA ASP A 545 26.77 14.21 8.49
C ASP A 545 26.43 13.61 7.12
N TYR A 546 25.24 13.89 6.58
CA TYR A 546 24.86 13.54 5.21
C TYR A 546 25.88 14.07 4.20
N LEU A 547 26.33 15.32 4.32
CA LEU A 547 27.31 15.91 3.40
C LEU A 547 28.68 15.21 3.44
N LYS A 548 29.06 14.60 4.57
CA LYS A 548 30.26 13.74 4.65
C LYS A 548 30.03 12.40 3.95
N VAL A 549 28.81 11.87 4.00
CA VAL A 549 28.43 10.58 3.40
C VAL A 549 28.15 10.70 1.90
N ALA A 550 27.61 11.82 1.42
CA ALA A 550 27.11 12.01 0.05
C ALA A 550 28.12 11.66 -1.07
N PRO A 551 29.41 12.05 -1.01
CA PRO A 551 30.40 11.64 -2.02
C PRO A 551 30.59 10.12 -2.09
N HIS A 552 30.29 9.42 -0.99
CA HIS A 552 30.37 7.97 -0.88
C HIS A 552 29.07 7.25 -1.31
N LEU A 553 28.02 7.98 -1.68
CA LEU A 553 26.78 7.40 -2.20
C LEU A 553 26.78 7.23 -3.72
N VAL A 554 27.84 7.65 -4.42
CA VAL A 554 28.02 7.39 -5.85
C VAL A 554 28.37 5.91 -6.10
N PRO A 555 27.57 5.14 -6.84
CA PRO A 555 27.90 3.76 -7.18
C PRO A 555 29.08 3.70 -8.17
N ASP A 556 29.85 2.61 -8.17
CA ASP A 556 31.04 2.48 -9.03
C ASP A 556 30.69 2.24 -10.52
N GLY A 557 29.49 1.72 -10.81
CA GLY A 557 29.03 1.47 -12.17
C GLY A 557 28.70 2.77 -12.91
N GLU A 558 29.39 3.03 -14.02
CA GLU A 558 29.18 4.25 -14.83
C GLU A 558 27.74 4.33 -15.35
N GLU A 559 27.16 3.18 -15.74
CA GLU A 559 25.78 3.07 -16.22
C GLU A 559 24.74 3.44 -15.15
N LEU A 560 25.04 3.25 -13.86
CA LEU A 560 24.16 3.62 -12.76
C LEU A 560 24.14 5.13 -12.55
N ASN A 561 25.26 5.80 -12.87
CA ASN A 561 25.43 7.24 -12.75
C ASN A 561 24.92 8.02 -13.97
N ALA A 562 24.68 7.34 -15.09
CA ALA A 562 24.16 7.95 -16.30
C ALA A 562 22.84 8.69 -16.02
N PRO A 563 22.74 9.99 -16.32
CA PRO A 563 21.50 10.73 -16.14
C PRO A 563 20.41 10.20 -17.08
N THR A 564 19.26 9.89 -16.52
CA THR A 564 18.09 9.34 -17.20
C THR A 564 16.83 10.09 -16.79
N ILE A 565 15.76 9.93 -17.55
CA ILE A 565 14.47 10.56 -17.32
C ILE A 565 13.43 9.50 -17.01
N ARG A 566 12.44 9.87 -16.20
CA ARG A 566 11.29 9.02 -15.89
C ARG A 566 10.04 9.86 -15.74
N HIS A 567 8.88 9.26 -15.98
CA HIS A 567 7.61 9.88 -15.68
C HIS A 567 7.46 10.09 -14.15
N PRO A 568 7.12 11.31 -13.68
CA PRO A 568 7.05 11.62 -12.25
C PRO A 568 5.85 10.96 -11.54
N ASP A 569 4.68 10.91 -12.19
CA ASP A 569 3.50 10.19 -11.69
C ASP A 569 2.91 9.23 -12.75
N LEU A 570 3.49 8.04 -12.89
CA LEU A 570 3.01 7.03 -13.85
C LEU A 570 1.78 6.29 -13.30
N SER A 571 0.70 7.02 -13.06
CA SER A 571 -0.59 6.50 -12.60
C SER A 571 -1.49 6.09 -13.77
N PRO A 572 -2.42 5.13 -13.59
CA PRO A 572 -3.37 4.74 -14.64
C PRO A 572 -4.22 5.91 -15.17
N SER A 573 -4.54 6.90 -14.35
CA SER A 573 -5.25 8.12 -14.76
C SER A 573 -4.47 8.99 -15.75
N ASN A 574 -3.14 8.85 -15.80
CA ASN A 574 -2.27 9.61 -16.71
C ASN A 574 -1.98 8.87 -18.03
N ILE A 575 -2.54 7.67 -18.24
CA ILE A 575 -2.29 6.82 -19.41
C ILE A 575 -3.57 6.63 -20.21
N PHE A 576 -3.59 7.09 -21.45
CA PHE A 576 -4.74 6.98 -22.35
C PHE A 576 -4.57 5.81 -23.31
N ILE A 577 -5.62 5.00 -23.48
CA ILE A 577 -5.59 3.79 -24.29
C ILE A 577 -6.68 3.77 -25.37
N SER A 578 -6.37 3.33 -26.59
CA SER A 578 -7.39 3.09 -27.61
C SER A 578 -8.25 1.86 -27.27
N GLU A 579 -9.38 1.70 -27.97
CA GLU A 579 -10.20 0.47 -27.93
C GLU A 579 -9.39 -0.81 -28.22
N THR A 580 -8.35 -0.70 -29.04
CA THR A 580 -7.44 -1.82 -29.36
C THR A 580 -6.34 -2.04 -28.30
N GLY A 581 -6.42 -1.33 -27.17
CA GLY A 581 -5.46 -1.37 -26.06
C GLY A 581 -4.10 -0.75 -26.38
N LYS A 582 -3.97 0.15 -27.37
CA LYS A 582 -2.71 0.86 -27.66
C LYS A 582 -2.59 2.08 -26.74
N ILE A 583 -1.42 2.35 -26.16
CA ILE A 583 -1.18 3.62 -25.46
C ILE A 583 -1.15 4.75 -26.50
N THR A 584 -2.07 5.71 -26.35
CA THR A 584 -2.28 6.82 -27.29
C THR A 584 -1.81 8.16 -26.74
N GLY A 585 -1.75 8.30 -25.42
CA GLY A 585 -1.26 9.50 -24.75
C GLY A 585 -0.81 9.19 -23.33
N ILE A 586 0.29 9.81 -22.91
CA ILE A 586 0.76 9.89 -21.54
C ILE A 586 0.87 11.38 -21.22
N ILE A 587 0.20 11.82 -20.17
CA ILE A 587 0.10 13.22 -19.75
C ILE A 587 0.73 13.42 -18.38
N ASP A 588 0.75 14.67 -17.91
CA ASP A 588 1.24 15.05 -16.59
C ASP A 588 2.76 14.88 -16.41
N TRP A 589 3.50 15.45 -17.37
CA TRP A 589 4.98 15.50 -17.37
C TRP A 589 5.55 16.67 -16.55
N GLN A 590 4.72 17.36 -15.77
CA GLN A 590 5.15 18.42 -14.85
C GLN A 590 6.18 17.90 -13.84
N HIS A 591 7.12 18.75 -13.42
CA HIS A 591 8.19 18.39 -12.47
C HIS A 591 9.11 17.22 -12.88
N THR A 592 9.10 16.82 -14.16
CA THR A 592 9.99 15.77 -14.64
C THR A 592 11.45 16.17 -14.44
N SER A 593 12.25 15.25 -13.87
CA SER A 593 13.68 15.41 -13.68
C SER A 593 14.51 14.39 -14.44
N VAL A 594 15.69 14.85 -14.83
CA VAL A 594 16.79 14.03 -15.30
C VAL A 594 17.72 13.80 -14.10
N LEU A 595 17.85 12.56 -13.66
CA LEU A 595 18.66 12.15 -12.50
C LEU A 595 19.44 10.88 -12.85
N PRO A 596 20.55 10.57 -12.14
CA PRO A 596 21.26 9.31 -12.29
C PRO A 596 20.33 8.08 -12.22
N SER A 597 20.59 7.07 -13.03
CA SER A 597 19.74 5.88 -13.14
C SER A 597 19.46 5.20 -11.81
N PHE A 598 20.40 5.16 -10.86
CA PHE A 598 20.15 4.56 -9.53
C PHE A 598 19.15 5.35 -8.67
N LEU A 599 18.95 6.65 -8.94
CA LEU A 599 17.93 7.47 -8.27
C LEU A 599 16.56 7.36 -8.95
N GLN A 600 16.51 7.05 -10.25
CA GLN A 600 15.26 6.91 -11.01
C GLN A 600 14.67 5.49 -11.00
N ALA A 601 15.54 4.47 -10.88
CA ALA A 601 15.16 3.07 -11.01
C ALA A 601 14.37 2.57 -9.79
N LYS A 602 13.03 2.55 -9.92
CA LYS A 602 12.10 1.89 -8.98
C LYS A 602 10.92 1.31 -9.74
N ILE A 603 10.11 0.45 -9.13
CA ILE A 603 8.81 0.03 -9.70
C ILE A 603 7.82 1.20 -9.49
N PRO A 604 7.03 1.63 -10.50
CA PRO A 604 6.09 2.73 -10.31
C PRO A 604 4.99 2.33 -9.30
N LYS A 605 4.51 3.30 -8.51
CA LYS A 605 3.63 3.07 -7.34
C LYS A 605 2.41 2.19 -7.64
N HIS A 606 1.76 2.40 -8.78
CA HIS A 606 0.57 1.66 -9.19
C HIS A 606 0.87 0.28 -9.82
N PHE A 607 2.15 -0.06 -9.99
CA PHE A 607 2.61 -1.34 -10.55
C PHE A 607 3.44 -2.14 -9.54
N GLN A 608 3.59 -1.66 -8.30
CA GLN A 608 4.27 -2.36 -7.21
C GLN A 608 3.28 -2.96 -6.21
N ASN A 609 3.77 -3.91 -5.41
CA ASN A 609 3.05 -4.57 -4.34
C ASN A 609 4.00 -4.92 -3.19
N TYR A 610 4.81 -3.95 -2.75
CA TYR A 610 5.72 -4.08 -1.62
C TYR A 610 4.94 -4.35 -0.33
N GLY A 611 5.54 -5.09 0.60
CA GLY A 611 4.90 -5.61 1.81
C GLY A 611 4.20 -6.96 1.63
N ASP A 612 4.05 -7.45 0.39
CA ASP A 612 3.51 -8.78 0.09
C ASP A 612 4.63 -9.78 -0.18
N ASP A 613 4.74 -10.80 0.67
CA ASP A 613 5.81 -11.82 0.62
C ASP A 613 5.89 -12.54 -0.75
N ASP A 614 4.75 -12.82 -1.38
CA ASP A 614 4.72 -13.45 -2.70
C ASP A 614 5.30 -12.54 -3.78
N SER A 615 4.97 -11.25 -3.75
CA SER A 615 5.46 -10.25 -4.70
C SER A 615 6.95 -10.01 -4.52
N GLU A 616 7.41 -9.80 -3.28
CA GLU A 616 8.82 -9.52 -2.97
C GLU A 616 9.75 -10.69 -3.27
N ASN A 617 9.27 -11.94 -3.10
CA ASN A 617 10.02 -13.14 -3.47
C ASN A 617 9.81 -13.57 -4.93
N PHE A 618 9.21 -12.71 -5.76
CA PHE A 618 8.95 -12.95 -7.18
C PHE A 618 8.24 -14.31 -7.44
N ARG A 619 7.31 -14.68 -6.55
CA ARG A 619 6.52 -15.91 -6.68
C ARG A 619 5.43 -15.70 -7.71
N ARG A 620 5.12 -16.76 -8.46
CA ARG A 620 4.07 -16.70 -9.47
C ARG A 620 2.71 -16.47 -8.79
N PRO A 621 1.96 -15.42 -9.14
CA PRO A 621 0.68 -15.11 -8.52
C PRO A 621 -0.32 -16.25 -8.70
N LYS A 622 -0.99 -16.63 -7.61
CA LYS A 622 -2.09 -17.60 -7.58
C LYS A 622 -3.28 -16.97 -6.86
N LEU A 623 -4.48 -17.35 -7.29
CA LEU A 623 -5.70 -17.02 -6.58
C LEU A 623 -5.78 -17.91 -5.33
N ALA A 624 -6.22 -17.38 -4.20
CA ALA A 624 -6.42 -18.19 -3.00
C ALA A 624 -7.39 -19.37 -3.25
N GLU A 625 -7.17 -20.47 -2.54
CA GLU A 625 -8.09 -21.62 -2.57
C GLU A 625 -9.40 -21.24 -1.88
N GLY A 626 -10.55 -21.62 -2.46
CA GLY A 626 -11.85 -21.33 -1.87
C GLY A 626 -12.38 -19.89 -2.06
N VAL A 627 -11.80 -19.09 -2.97
CA VAL A 627 -12.30 -17.73 -3.28
C VAL A 627 -13.75 -17.70 -3.75
N ASP A 628 -14.25 -18.78 -4.34
CA ASP A 628 -15.67 -18.89 -4.73
C ASP A 628 -16.61 -19.12 -3.53
N SER A 629 -16.06 -19.38 -2.34
CA SER A 629 -16.80 -19.71 -1.11
C SER A 629 -16.73 -18.65 0.00
N ILE A 630 -15.99 -17.55 -0.22
CA ILE A 630 -15.92 -16.42 0.73
C ILE A 630 -16.99 -15.35 0.44
N SER A 631 -17.17 -14.41 1.36
CA SER A 631 -18.16 -13.33 1.19
C SER A 631 -17.83 -12.47 -0.05
N GLU A 632 -18.83 -11.79 -0.61
CA GLU A 632 -18.61 -10.94 -1.79
C GLU A 632 -17.57 -9.84 -1.54
N SER A 633 -17.57 -9.25 -0.34
CA SER A 633 -16.60 -8.25 0.10
C SER A 633 -15.18 -8.83 0.19
N ASP A 634 -15.02 -9.98 0.85
CA ASP A 634 -13.70 -10.63 0.99
C ASP A 634 -13.18 -11.11 -0.37
N ARG A 635 -14.08 -11.57 -1.24
CA ARG A 635 -13.77 -11.93 -2.62
C ARG A 635 -13.24 -10.75 -3.41
N GLU A 636 -13.79 -9.56 -3.22
CA GLU A 636 -13.30 -8.35 -3.90
C GLU A 636 -11.89 -7.97 -3.44
N VAL A 637 -11.63 -8.01 -2.13
CA VAL A 637 -10.30 -7.76 -1.53
C VAL A 637 -9.27 -8.76 -2.05
N GLU A 638 -9.57 -10.06 -2.01
CA GLU A 638 -8.66 -11.11 -2.49
C GLU A 638 -8.42 -11.00 -4.01
N MET A 639 -9.46 -10.68 -4.78
CA MET A 639 -9.30 -10.45 -6.22
C MET A 639 -8.42 -9.23 -6.49
N GLU A 640 -8.54 -8.15 -5.72
CA GLU A 640 -7.66 -6.98 -5.87
C GLU A 640 -6.21 -7.29 -5.49
N LEU A 641 -5.98 -7.99 -4.38
CA LEU A 641 -4.64 -8.46 -4.01
C LEU A 641 -4.03 -9.35 -5.11
N TYR A 642 -4.82 -10.27 -5.65
CA TYR A 642 -4.41 -11.12 -6.76
C TYR A 642 -4.05 -10.28 -8.01
N ARG A 643 -4.85 -9.25 -8.34
CA ARG A 643 -4.53 -8.32 -9.45
C ARG A 643 -3.22 -7.56 -9.19
N ARG A 644 -2.98 -7.07 -7.98
CA ARG A 644 -1.74 -6.36 -7.60
C ARG A 644 -0.51 -7.26 -7.71
N ARG A 645 -0.58 -8.49 -7.20
CA ARG A 645 0.46 -9.52 -7.36
C ARG A 645 0.77 -9.79 -8.83
N GLN A 646 -0.26 -9.95 -9.67
CA GLN A 646 -0.10 -10.09 -11.12
C GLN A 646 0.66 -8.93 -11.73
N VAL A 647 0.21 -7.71 -11.49
CA VAL A 647 0.79 -6.51 -12.11
C VAL A 647 2.26 -6.37 -11.71
N HIS A 648 2.58 -6.54 -10.43
CA HIS A 648 3.96 -6.52 -9.92
C HIS A 648 4.84 -7.58 -10.59
N TYR A 649 4.39 -8.84 -10.57
CA TYR A 649 5.13 -9.97 -11.15
C TYR A 649 5.43 -9.76 -12.63
N PHE A 650 4.43 -9.37 -13.42
CA PHE A 650 4.61 -9.20 -14.86
C PHE A 650 5.38 -7.93 -15.20
N TYR A 651 5.22 -6.85 -14.44
CA TYR A 651 6.05 -5.66 -14.60
C TYR A 651 7.53 -6.01 -14.44
N LEU A 652 7.91 -6.65 -13.33
CA LEU A 652 9.27 -7.13 -13.09
C LEU A 652 9.77 -8.08 -14.19
N GLY A 653 8.92 -9.04 -14.59
CA GLY A 653 9.23 -9.99 -15.66
C GLY A 653 9.51 -9.31 -17.01
N TYR A 654 8.67 -8.37 -17.43
CA TYR A 654 8.87 -7.62 -18.66
C TYR A 654 10.09 -6.70 -18.57
N THR A 655 10.30 -6.00 -17.45
CA THR A 655 11.44 -5.10 -17.26
C THR A 655 12.76 -5.88 -17.28
N SER A 656 12.84 -7.04 -16.64
CA SER A 656 14.04 -7.90 -16.67
C SER A 656 14.43 -8.34 -18.09
N ASN A 657 13.43 -8.57 -18.96
CA ASN A 657 13.65 -9.04 -20.33
C ASN A 657 13.89 -7.87 -21.32
N ARG A 658 13.17 -6.76 -21.17
CA ARG A 658 13.11 -5.68 -22.17
C ARG A 658 13.88 -4.41 -21.77
N ASN A 659 14.17 -4.21 -20.49
CA ASN A 659 14.86 -3.02 -19.95
C ASN A 659 15.85 -3.42 -18.84
N LYS A 660 16.83 -4.26 -19.21
CA LYS A 660 17.82 -4.82 -18.29
C LYS A 660 18.58 -3.76 -17.44
N PRO A 661 19.02 -2.61 -17.99
CA PRO A 661 19.67 -1.58 -17.17
C PRO A 661 18.77 -1.06 -16.03
N HIS A 662 17.50 -0.82 -16.30
CA HIS A 662 16.52 -0.43 -15.27
C HIS A 662 16.31 -1.55 -14.25
N PHE A 663 16.15 -2.80 -14.71
CA PHE A 663 16.01 -3.96 -13.81
C PHE A 663 17.20 -4.13 -12.87
N ASP A 664 18.43 -4.07 -13.40
CA ASP A 664 19.66 -4.24 -12.64
C ASP A 664 19.86 -3.08 -11.63
N ALA A 665 19.35 -1.88 -11.94
CA ALA A 665 19.42 -0.70 -11.08
C ALA A 665 18.34 -0.69 -9.96
N MET A 666 17.15 -1.27 -10.18
CA MET A 666 16.09 -1.30 -9.16
C MET A 666 16.16 -2.51 -8.21
N GLY A 667 16.89 -3.57 -8.56
CA GLY A 667 16.87 -4.84 -7.85
C GLY A 667 17.90 -5.04 -6.73
N LYS A 668 18.77 -4.06 -6.46
CA LYS A 668 19.84 -4.19 -5.44
C LYS A 668 19.53 -3.36 -4.21
N TYR A 669 19.54 -4.00 -3.04
CA TYR A 669 19.23 -3.37 -1.76
C TYR A 669 20.12 -2.15 -1.47
N ASN A 670 21.43 -2.22 -1.75
CA ASN A 670 22.34 -1.10 -1.58
C ASN A 670 22.01 0.13 -2.46
N LEU A 671 21.34 -0.05 -3.62
CA LEU A 671 20.88 1.05 -4.46
C LEU A 671 19.60 1.67 -3.90
N VAL A 672 18.72 0.86 -3.32
CA VAL A 672 17.52 1.33 -2.59
C VAL A 672 17.93 2.21 -1.41
N LEU A 673 18.93 1.80 -0.62
CA LEU A 673 19.44 2.61 0.50
C LEU A 673 20.00 3.96 0.05
N ARG A 674 20.79 4.00 -1.04
CA ARG A 674 21.31 5.27 -1.60
C ARG A 674 20.18 6.20 -2.03
N ASN A 675 19.14 5.64 -2.66
CA ASN A 675 17.98 6.38 -3.11
C ASN A 675 17.18 6.93 -1.92
N GLN A 676 16.87 6.10 -0.92
CA GLN A 676 16.15 6.52 0.29
C GLN A 676 16.88 7.62 1.05
N LEU A 677 18.21 7.53 1.21
CA LEU A 677 18.97 8.56 1.88
C LEU A 677 18.98 9.89 1.09
N TYR A 678 19.08 9.82 -0.25
CA TYR A 678 18.92 11.00 -1.11
C TYR A 678 17.53 11.62 -1.00
N GLU A 679 16.46 10.82 -1.13
CA GLU A 679 15.08 11.30 -1.05
C GLU A 679 14.80 11.92 0.33
N THR A 680 15.23 11.29 1.43
CA THR A 680 15.03 11.81 2.79
C THR A 680 15.82 13.10 3.05
N ALA A 681 17.06 13.20 2.57
CA ALA A 681 17.85 14.43 2.71
C ALA A 681 17.32 15.59 1.84
N ALA A 682 16.54 15.30 0.79
CA ALA A 682 15.91 16.29 -0.06
C ALA A 682 14.55 16.78 0.45
N ARG A 683 14.01 16.21 1.52
CA ARG A 683 12.70 16.60 2.08
C ARG A 683 12.81 17.92 2.86
N PRO A 684 11.87 18.85 2.64
CA PRO A 684 11.60 19.96 3.53
C PRO A 684 11.60 19.57 5.01
N TRP A 685 12.35 20.30 5.84
CA TRP A 685 12.27 20.10 7.29
C TRP A 685 10.98 20.71 7.86
N GLU A 686 10.11 19.84 8.36
CA GLU A 686 8.80 20.20 8.92
C GLU A 686 8.71 19.86 10.42
N GLY A 687 9.80 20.09 11.15
CA GLY A 687 9.89 19.78 12.57
C GLY A 687 10.22 18.32 12.89
N ASP A 688 10.78 17.57 11.94
CA ASP A 688 11.25 16.20 12.15
C ASP A 688 12.77 16.09 12.01
N ASN A 689 13.44 15.68 13.09
CA ASN A 689 14.89 15.43 13.14
C ASN A 689 15.24 13.94 13.05
N THR A 690 14.26 13.03 13.14
CA THR A 690 14.46 11.58 13.29
C THR A 690 14.69 10.92 11.94
N SER A 691 13.86 11.23 10.94
CA SER A 691 13.87 10.53 9.64
C SER A 691 15.26 10.53 8.99
N LEU A 692 15.94 11.69 8.94
CA LEU A 692 17.27 11.78 8.33
C LEU A 692 18.32 11.01 9.14
N GLN A 693 18.28 11.12 10.47
CA GLN A 693 19.20 10.39 11.35
C GLN A 693 19.04 8.87 11.20
N ALA A 694 17.80 8.38 11.21
CA ALA A 694 17.49 6.97 11.06
C ALA A 694 17.96 6.42 9.70
N GLN A 695 17.76 7.18 8.62
CA GLN A 695 18.26 6.78 7.29
C GLN A 695 19.78 6.82 7.19
N LEU A 696 20.45 7.80 7.83
CA LEU A 696 21.91 7.80 7.93
C LEU A 696 22.39 6.55 8.67
N ILE A 697 21.85 6.25 9.85
CA ILE A 697 22.19 5.07 10.63
C ILE A 697 22.03 3.78 9.81
N ARG A 698 20.86 3.56 9.18
CA ARG A 698 20.61 2.37 8.35
C ARG A 698 21.60 2.24 7.19
N THR A 699 21.96 3.37 6.59
CA THR A 699 22.99 3.43 5.53
C THR A 699 24.37 3.06 6.07
N LEU A 700 24.74 3.53 7.26
CA LEU A 700 26.03 3.26 7.90
C LEU A 700 26.15 1.81 8.41
N GLU A 701 25.06 1.20 8.88
CA GLU A 701 25.01 -0.22 9.25
C GLU A 701 25.28 -1.15 8.05
N HIS A 702 24.78 -0.76 6.87
CA HIS A 702 24.99 -1.49 5.62
C HIS A 702 26.17 -0.94 4.80
N TRP A 703 27.08 -0.18 5.43
CA TRP A 703 28.23 0.43 4.75
C TRP A 703 29.09 -0.55 3.93
N PRO A 704 29.34 -1.80 4.38
CA PRO A 704 30.08 -2.79 3.58
C PRO A 704 29.43 -3.15 2.24
N GLU A 705 28.14 -2.88 2.05
CA GLU A 705 27.43 -3.05 0.77
C GLU A 705 27.48 -1.80 -0.12
N ILE A 706 27.85 -0.65 0.45
CA ILE A 706 27.92 0.65 -0.21
C ILE A 706 29.35 0.96 -0.68
N ARG A 707 30.36 0.58 0.10
CA ARG A 707 31.77 0.83 -0.21
C ARG A 707 32.59 -0.44 -0.07
N VAL A 708 33.78 -0.42 -0.68
CA VAL A 708 34.71 -1.55 -0.70
C VAL A 708 35.04 -1.97 0.73
N ALA A 709 35.10 -3.30 0.96
CA ALA A 709 35.43 -3.86 2.26
C ALA A 709 36.76 -3.29 2.81
N GLY A 710 36.68 -2.63 3.97
CA GLY A 710 37.83 -2.03 4.67
C GLY A 710 37.82 -0.50 4.74
N GLU A 711 36.96 0.19 3.99
CA GLU A 711 36.73 1.62 4.18
C GLU A 711 35.76 1.85 5.35
N ALA A 712 36.23 2.52 6.40
CA ALA A 712 35.35 2.91 7.51
C ALA A 712 34.37 4.01 7.08
N PRO A 713 33.14 4.02 7.61
CA PRO A 713 32.21 5.11 7.35
C PRO A 713 32.76 6.47 7.84
N PRO A 714 32.46 7.58 7.14
CA PRO A 714 32.95 8.91 7.50
C PRO A 714 32.26 9.50 8.74
N VAL A 715 31.18 8.87 9.21
CA VAL A 715 30.37 9.25 10.37
C VAL A 715 30.17 8.01 11.23
N GLN A 716 30.17 8.19 12.55
CA GLN A 716 29.88 7.15 13.53
C GLN A 716 28.97 7.73 14.59
N TYR A 717 27.91 6.99 14.93
CA TYR A 717 27.04 7.28 16.05
C TYR A 717 27.45 6.42 17.24
N SER A 718 27.33 6.96 18.44
CA SER A 718 27.47 6.18 19.67
C SER A 718 26.30 5.22 19.84
N GLU A 719 26.49 4.16 20.62
CA GLU A 719 25.43 3.18 20.93
C GLU A 719 24.18 3.85 21.53
N ALA A 720 24.38 4.90 22.33
CA ALA A 720 23.27 5.66 22.91
C ALA A 720 22.48 6.43 21.85
N GLU A 721 23.16 7.12 20.92
CA GLU A 721 22.51 7.83 19.82
C GLU A 721 21.78 6.87 18.87
N LEU A 722 22.35 5.69 18.64
CA LEU A 722 21.73 4.63 17.85
C LEU A 722 20.41 4.17 18.49
N GLN A 723 20.47 3.77 19.77
CA GLN A 723 19.31 3.29 20.50
C GLN A 723 18.20 4.35 20.56
N GLU A 724 18.55 5.58 20.91
CA GLU A 724 17.59 6.69 21.01
C GLU A 724 16.92 6.99 19.66
N CYS A 725 17.70 7.01 18.57
CA CYS A 725 17.16 7.24 17.23
C CYS A 725 16.23 6.11 16.79
N LEU A 726 16.61 4.85 17.01
CA LEU A 726 15.82 3.69 16.58
C LEU A 726 14.53 3.54 17.40
N GLU A 727 14.54 3.87 18.70
CA GLU A 727 13.32 3.94 19.50
C GLU A 727 12.36 5.00 18.99
N ARG A 728 12.87 6.19 18.63
CA ARG A 728 12.04 7.27 18.07
C ARG A 728 11.52 6.94 16.67
N ASP A 729 12.34 6.33 15.82
CA ASP A 729 11.95 5.86 14.48
C ASP A 729 10.87 4.77 14.56
N ALA A 730 10.94 3.87 15.56
CA ALA A 730 9.89 2.89 15.79
C ALA A 730 8.55 3.55 16.15
N LYS A 731 8.56 4.52 17.07
CA LYS A 731 7.36 5.30 17.42
C LYS A 731 6.79 6.06 16.22
N GLN A 732 7.65 6.63 15.37
CA GLN A 732 7.24 7.27 14.13
C GLN A 732 6.52 6.32 13.19
N ARG A 733 7.09 5.13 12.96
CA ARG A 733 6.48 4.12 12.09
C ARG A 733 5.12 3.65 12.62
N ASP A 734 4.99 3.49 13.94
CA ASP A 734 3.71 3.12 14.56
C ASP A 734 2.68 4.25 14.40
N ALA A 735 3.08 5.51 14.58
CA ALA A 735 2.22 6.67 14.39
C ALA A 735 1.78 6.84 12.91
N ASP A 736 2.69 6.61 11.96
CA ASP A 736 2.39 6.67 10.53
C ASP A 736 1.38 5.60 10.11
N GLU A 737 1.51 4.38 10.61
CA GLU A 737 0.58 3.28 10.35
C GLU A 737 -0.80 3.58 10.96
N GLN A 738 -0.84 4.09 12.19
CA GLN A 738 -2.10 4.52 12.83
C GLN A 738 -2.79 5.62 12.01
N MET A 739 -2.03 6.64 11.59
CA MET A 739 -2.58 7.73 10.80
C MET A 739 -3.05 7.25 9.41
N HIS A 740 -2.33 6.30 8.79
CA HIS A 740 -2.76 5.67 7.54
C HIS A 740 -4.12 4.98 7.71
N GLN A 741 -4.30 4.18 8.76
CA GLN A 741 -5.58 3.51 9.06
C GLN A 741 -6.71 4.50 9.31
N VAL A 742 -6.42 5.59 10.03
CA VAL A 742 -7.36 6.68 10.28
C VAL A 742 -7.79 7.35 8.97
N ARG A 743 -6.84 7.68 8.09
CA ARG A 743 -7.12 8.28 6.77
C ARG A 743 -7.97 7.37 5.90
N GLU A 744 -7.65 6.08 5.84
CA GLU A 744 -8.43 5.07 5.11
C GLU A 744 -9.86 4.96 5.63
N ALA A 745 -10.03 4.91 6.96
CA ALA A 745 -11.35 4.79 7.56
C ALA A 745 -12.20 6.07 7.40
N ILE A 746 -11.56 7.25 7.39
CA ILE A 746 -12.22 8.52 7.05
C ILE A 746 -12.45 8.64 5.55
N GLY A 747 -11.70 7.95 4.70
CA GLY A 747 -11.73 8.08 3.24
C GLY A 747 -11.17 9.42 2.78
N VAL A 748 -10.03 9.84 3.35
CA VAL A 748 -9.36 11.11 3.08
C VAL A 748 -7.91 10.86 2.68
N ASP A 749 -7.38 11.69 1.79
CA ASP A 749 -5.98 11.59 1.42
C ASP A 749 -5.03 12.23 2.47
N VAL A 750 -3.73 12.16 2.19
CA VAL A 750 -2.68 12.68 3.09
C VAL A 750 -2.78 14.19 3.32
N GLU A 751 -3.35 14.94 2.38
CA GLU A 751 -3.53 16.40 2.45
C GLU A 751 -4.91 16.79 3.01
N GLY A 752 -5.73 15.83 3.43
CA GLY A 752 -7.07 16.13 3.92
C GLY A 752 -8.13 16.28 2.82
N TRP A 753 -7.81 15.99 1.57
CA TRP A 753 -8.69 16.16 0.41
C TRP A 753 -9.66 14.99 0.22
N VAL A 754 -10.89 15.31 -0.20
CA VAL A 754 -11.94 14.37 -0.56
C VAL A 754 -12.78 14.87 -1.74
N PRO A 755 -13.34 13.98 -2.58
CA PRO A 755 -14.33 14.34 -3.58
C PRO A 755 -15.56 15.02 -2.99
N ASN A 756 -16.18 15.98 -3.70
CA ASN A 756 -17.33 16.74 -3.20
C ASN A 756 -18.50 15.86 -2.73
N ASN A 757 -18.78 14.78 -3.48
CA ASN A 757 -19.87 13.85 -3.17
C ASN A 757 -19.60 13.02 -1.91
N GLU A 758 -18.35 12.95 -1.46
CA GLU A 758 -17.94 12.20 -0.27
C GLU A 758 -17.66 13.11 0.93
N PHE A 759 -17.51 14.41 0.72
CA PHE A 759 -17.10 15.37 1.76
C PHE A 759 -17.95 15.31 3.03
N GLU A 760 -19.28 15.40 2.92
CA GLU A 760 -20.15 15.36 4.10
C GLU A 760 -20.05 14.01 4.85
N SER A 761 -19.84 12.92 4.11
CA SER A 761 -19.67 11.59 4.69
C SER A 761 -18.31 11.45 5.39
N ALA A 762 -17.22 11.90 4.76
CA ALA A 762 -15.89 11.92 5.35
C ALA A 762 -15.84 12.82 6.59
N LYS A 763 -16.43 14.02 6.53
CA LYS A 763 -16.54 14.92 7.66
C LYS A 763 -17.33 14.32 8.82
N ALA A 764 -18.42 13.60 8.54
CA ALA A 764 -19.17 12.87 9.55
C ALA A 764 -18.32 11.74 10.18
N ARG A 765 -17.62 10.93 9.37
CA ARG A 765 -16.71 9.88 9.86
C ARG A 765 -15.60 10.46 10.74
N ALA A 766 -14.96 11.55 10.31
CA ALA A 766 -13.94 12.25 11.08
C ALA A 766 -14.50 12.77 12.42
N GLY A 767 -15.73 13.30 12.43
CA GLY A 767 -16.40 13.76 13.65
C GLY A 767 -16.73 12.63 14.63
N VAL A 768 -17.23 11.49 14.14
CA VAL A 768 -17.47 10.29 14.95
C VAL A 768 -16.17 9.79 15.56
N MET A 769 -15.13 9.64 14.73
CA MET A 769 -13.82 9.20 15.18
C MET A 769 -13.23 10.14 16.23
N LYS A 770 -13.27 11.46 16.00
CA LYS A 770 -12.84 12.45 17.00
C LYS A 770 -13.57 12.28 18.33
N SER A 771 -14.90 12.06 18.30
CA SER A 771 -15.69 11.87 19.51
C SER A 771 -15.36 10.55 20.23
N GLU A 772 -15.19 9.46 19.50
CA GLU A 772 -14.88 8.15 20.07
C GLU A 772 -13.49 8.13 20.70
N MET A 773 -12.48 8.71 20.03
CA MET A 773 -11.12 8.87 20.58
C MET A 773 -11.11 9.75 21.82
N ALA A 774 -11.83 10.88 21.80
CA ALA A 774 -11.94 11.75 22.97
C ALA A 774 -12.65 11.06 24.15
N GLN A 775 -13.58 10.14 23.91
CA GLN A 775 -14.26 9.36 24.96
C GLN A 775 -13.42 8.19 25.47
N ALA A 776 -12.47 7.70 24.66
CA ALA A 776 -11.55 6.63 25.02
C ALA A 776 -10.34 7.11 25.83
N ALA A 777 -10.09 8.43 25.88
CA ALA A 777 -9.01 9.02 26.67
C ALA A 777 -9.11 8.63 28.16
N GLU A 778 -7.98 8.27 28.75
CA GLU A 778 -7.90 7.79 30.14
C GLU A 778 -7.93 8.95 31.16
N SER A 779 -7.66 10.18 30.71
CA SER A 779 -7.66 11.39 31.52
C SER A 779 -8.29 12.59 30.80
N GLU A 780 -8.72 13.59 31.57
CA GLU A 780 -9.25 14.85 31.02
C GLU A 780 -8.16 15.66 30.32
N GLU A 781 -6.91 15.56 30.80
CA GLU A 781 -5.74 16.16 30.18
C GLU A 781 -5.49 15.56 28.78
N GLU A 782 -5.49 14.24 28.66
CA GLU A 782 -5.35 13.51 27.40
C GLU A 782 -6.50 13.81 26.43
N ARG A 783 -7.74 13.87 26.96
CA ARG A 783 -8.92 14.25 26.18
C ARG A 783 -8.77 15.65 25.57
N ARG A 784 -8.37 16.62 26.39
CA ARG A 784 -8.18 18.01 25.94
C ARG A 784 -7.06 18.09 24.91
N GLU A 785 -5.94 17.44 25.17
CA GLU A 785 -4.80 17.43 24.26
C GLU A 785 -5.17 16.81 22.90
N PHE A 786 -5.85 15.66 22.90
CA PHE A 786 -6.35 15.05 21.68
C PHE A 786 -7.32 15.96 20.92
N GLU A 787 -8.25 16.63 21.62
CA GLU A 787 -9.18 17.57 20.99
C GLU A 787 -8.47 18.76 20.34
N GLU A 788 -7.39 19.26 20.96
CA GLU A 788 -6.52 20.34 20.49
C GLU A 788 -5.56 19.91 19.36
N LEU A 789 -5.18 18.64 19.31
CA LEU A 789 -4.22 18.09 18.35
C LEU A 789 -4.85 17.24 17.24
N TRP A 790 -6.17 17.18 17.16
CA TRP A 790 -6.87 16.40 16.14
C TRP A 790 -6.37 16.75 14.72
N PRO A 791 -5.84 15.78 13.96
CA PRO A 791 -5.13 16.04 12.71
C PRO A 791 -6.00 16.59 11.58
N PHE A 792 -7.32 16.40 11.65
CA PHE A 792 -8.27 16.91 10.63
C PHE A 792 -9.03 18.14 11.13
N GLN A 793 -8.31 19.11 11.70
CA GLN A 793 -8.85 20.43 12.04
C GLN A 793 -7.93 21.55 11.56
N ASP A 794 -8.54 22.72 11.36
CA ASP A 794 -7.82 23.93 10.96
C ASP A 794 -6.72 24.25 11.98
N HIS A 795 -5.54 24.57 11.46
CA HIS A 795 -4.35 24.87 12.26
C HIS A 795 -3.49 25.92 11.56
N GLU A 796 -2.68 26.64 12.35
CA GLU A 796 -1.72 27.58 11.79
C GLU A 796 -0.62 26.84 11.01
N GLU A 797 -0.52 27.13 9.72
CA GLU A 797 0.61 26.73 8.89
C GLU A 797 1.67 27.81 9.01
N THR A 798 2.79 27.45 9.65
CA THR A 798 3.99 28.29 9.68
C THR A 798 4.79 28.03 8.41
N ASP A 799 4.52 28.83 7.37
CA ASP A 799 5.25 28.84 6.10
C ASP A 799 6.58 29.61 6.17
#